data_AF-A0A0P7GQ11-F1
#
_entry.id   AF-A0A0P7GQ11-F1
#
_cell.length_a   1.000
_cell.length_b   1.000
_cell.length_c   1.000
_cell.angle_alpha   90.00
_cell.angle_beta   90.00
_cell.angle_gamma   90.00
#
_symmetry.space_group_name_H-M   'P 1'
#
loop_
_entity.id
_entity.type
_entity.pdbx_description
1 polymer ?
#
loop_
_entity_poly.entity_id
_entity_poly.type
_entity_poly.pdbx_seq_one_letter_code
_entity_poly.pdbx_strand_id
1 'polypeptide(L)'
;MSSRTESGDSLQSLRDTAANWYHVPALLFAMAWMFWVRMQSYSRFLQNGEVYFSGMDAWYHLRETNYIVRNFPSPIPYDIWTGFPVGTFVGQFGTLYDQLIALVALIVGLGSPSDTLIAKTLLVAPAVFGALAVVPVYFIGKRFSSRIGGLFGVLLLALLPGLFLQRTLVGAADHNAAEPFFMGLAMVGLFGAVAVADRTMPVWEVVREELIESRELDTLREPLAWSIAAGVLVGLFLWVWPPAVFLVGIVGLFLVLNVVTDVVHGDTPEPVAFAVTVAMLVTALMSLLAIDTFDASTTTLSLLQPLAALSVAAAGVFLCWLARYWEREDLDTTYYPAVVLGLGIVGAAVLSVVASGLFNNVVRNLLRIVGFSAGAATRTISEAQPFISQNSIRQYGLNSASERVVMEYGITFFTAVLGVVLMHARPLIQKGTQRAYSYLGGSLVITALIFLTPLPSVLGGVVGVDQQVLGLLIVAALLAGAPLVVEYEATDLLFVVWAAFITSMAFTQVRFNYYLAIVVVVANAYLFARVLAFIDVDAALAAADLEVRTIGFATVPVVFGLLLLDQTLAAIVVAAAVLVSAIMFVDELEGHQVLTIAAVLLLVAAPVLAVPVTLGASAQSGGTQTATAVQGGNSTGPGAVLAWEGTFDWMQNNTPRRATSAAPATPSRWSTTAPTSGLTTSSTPRGPTA
;
A
#
# COMPACT_ATOMS: atom_id res chain seq x y z
N MET A 1 -26.36 -3.21 -53.39
CA MET A 1 -25.99 -4.42 -52.61
C MET A 1 -24.61 -4.29 -51.93
N SER A 2 -24.04 -3.09 -51.70
CA SER A 2 -22.73 -2.91 -51.02
C SER A 2 -22.79 -2.27 -49.63
N SER A 3 -23.93 -1.73 -49.19
CA SER A 3 -24.04 -1.08 -47.87
C SER A 3 -24.14 -2.04 -46.68
N ARG A 4 -24.53 -3.31 -46.92
CA ARG A 4 -24.70 -4.32 -45.86
C ARG A 4 -23.38 -4.96 -45.42
N THR A 5 -22.39 -4.99 -46.30
CA THR A 5 -21.04 -5.53 -46.03
C THR A 5 -20.18 -4.51 -45.28
N GLU A 6 -20.24 -3.22 -45.64
CA GLU A 6 -19.51 -2.15 -44.94
C GLU A 6 -20.02 -1.91 -43.50
N SER A 7 -21.33 -2.07 -43.26
CA SER A 7 -21.88 -1.99 -41.91
C SER A 7 -21.47 -3.17 -41.03
N GLY A 8 -21.29 -4.36 -41.61
CA GLY A 8 -20.83 -5.55 -40.90
C GLY A 8 -19.37 -5.45 -40.46
N ASP A 9 -18.51 -5.00 -41.37
CA ASP A 9 -17.07 -4.81 -41.09
C ASP A 9 -16.81 -3.69 -40.08
N SER A 10 -17.59 -2.60 -40.14
CA SER A 10 -17.48 -1.51 -39.16
C SER A 10 -17.98 -1.91 -37.78
N LEU A 11 -19.09 -2.66 -37.67
CA LEU A 11 -19.57 -3.19 -36.40
C LEU A 11 -18.59 -4.21 -35.80
N GLN A 12 -18.02 -5.09 -36.62
CA GLN A 12 -17.00 -6.05 -36.18
C GLN A 12 -15.72 -5.35 -35.72
N SER A 13 -15.26 -4.34 -36.47
CA SER A 13 -14.10 -3.51 -36.10
C SER A 13 -14.32 -2.71 -34.82
N LEU A 14 -15.52 -2.13 -34.64
CA LEU A 14 -15.91 -1.46 -33.39
C LEU A 14 -15.95 -2.44 -32.22
N ARG A 15 -16.48 -3.65 -32.44
CA ARG A 15 -16.53 -4.74 -31.44
C ARG A 15 -15.12 -5.23 -31.06
N ASP A 16 -14.23 -5.38 -32.02
CA ASP A 16 -12.84 -5.76 -31.79
C ASP A 16 -12.07 -4.68 -31.03
N THR A 17 -12.27 -3.42 -31.41
CA THR A 17 -11.69 -2.27 -30.70
C THR A 17 -12.22 -2.20 -29.26
N ALA A 18 -13.53 -2.32 -29.08
CA ALA A 18 -14.19 -2.35 -27.78
C ALA A 18 -13.61 -3.43 -26.87
N ALA A 19 -13.51 -4.66 -27.35
CA ALA A 19 -13.02 -5.76 -26.52
C ALA A 19 -11.51 -5.74 -26.26
N ASN A 20 -10.73 -5.12 -27.16
CA ASN A 20 -9.31 -4.95 -26.92
C ASN A 20 -9.03 -3.81 -25.92
N TRP A 21 -9.89 -2.79 -25.87
CA TRP A 21 -9.62 -1.55 -25.15
C TRP A 21 -10.60 -1.21 -24.01
N TYR A 22 -11.63 -2.03 -23.72
CA TYR A 22 -12.67 -1.73 -22.69
C TYR A 22 -12.12 -1.33 -21.32
N HIS A 23 -10.96 -1.87 -20.96
CA HIS A 23 -10.31 -1.59 -19.69
C HIS A 23 -9.88 -0.12 -19.59
N VAL A 24 -9.47 0.54 -20.69
CA VAL A 24 -9.02 1.94 -20.65
C VAL A 24 -10.13 2.92 -20.24
N PRO A 25 -11.31 2.98 -20.91
CA PRO A 25 -12.40 3.84 -20.47
C PRO A 25 -12.94 3.43 -19.09
N ALA A 26 -12.92 2.14 -18.73
CA ALA A 26 -13.30 1.69 -17.39
C ALA A 26 -12.35 2.24 -16.31
N LEU A 27 -11.04 2.21 -16.54
CA LEU A 27 -10.04 2.77 -15.63
C LEU A 27 -10.17 4.29 -15.53
N LEU A 28 -10.37 4.99 -16.66
CA LEU A 28 -10.62 6.44 -16.67
C LEU A 28 -11.87 6.80 -15.88
N PHE A 29 -12.94 6.02 -16.05
CA PHE A 29 -14.15 6.21 -15.26
C PHE A 29 -13.89 5.98 -13.77
N ALA A 30 -13.26 4.85 -13.41
CA ALA A 30 -12.95 4.54 -12.02
C ALA A 30 -12.12 5.64 -11.36
N MET A 31 -11.11 6.17 -12.06
CA MET A 31 -10.31 7.31 -11.60
C MET A 31 -11.17 8.56 -11.41
N ALA A 32 -12.04 8.90 -12.37
CA ALA A 32 -12.93 10.05 -12.27
C ALA A 32 -13.91 9.92 -11.10
N TRP A 33 -14.50 8.75 -10.91
CA TRP A 33 -15.40 8.47 -9.79
C TRP A 33 -14.66 8.51 -8.45
N MET A 34 -13.47 7.91 -8.34
CA MET A 34 -12.66 7.94 -7.12
C MET A 34 -12.25 9.37 -6.75
N PHE A 35 -11.89 10.17 -7.74
CA PHE A 35 -11.60 11.59 -7.56
C PHE A 35 -12.84 12.36 -7.09
N TRP A 36 -13.99 12.15 -7.73
CA TRP A 36 -15.26 12.78 -7.34
C TRP A 36 -15.64 12.46 -5.89
N VAL A 37 -15.54 11.19 -5.46
CA VAL A 37 -15.78 10.80 -4.06
C VAL A 37 -14.84 11.53 -3.10
N ARG A 38 -13.56 11.65 -3.45
CA ARG A 38 -12.54 12.27 -2.59
C ARG A 38 -12.67 13.79 -2.50
N MET A 39 -13.42 14.42 -3.40
CA MET A 39 -13.57 15.86 -3.51
C MET A 39 -14.89 16.42 -2.95
N GLN A 40 -15.79 15.56 -2.44
CA GLN A 40 -17.14 15.97 -2.00
C GLN A 40 -17.16 17.14 -1.02
N SER A 41 -16.19 17.19 -0.12
CA SER A 41 -16.10 18.17 0.97
C SER A 41 -15.20 19.37 0.64
N TYR A 42 -14.72 19.51 -0.60
CA TYR A 42 -13.74 20.53 -1.01
C TYR A 42 -14.09 21.95 -0.55
N SER A 43 -15.36 22.36 -0.68
CA SER A 43 -15.81 23.70 -0.32
C SER A 43 -15.65 24.03 1.17
N ARG A 44 -15.63 23.02 2.05
CA ARG A 44 -15.44 23.20 3.51
C ARG A 44 -14.03 23.67 3.88
N PHE A 45 -13.06 23.39 3.02
CA PHE A 45 -11.65 23.74 3.21
C PHE A 45 -11.32 25.15 2.75
N LEU A 46 -12.28 25.86 2.14
CA LEU A 46 -12.11 27.21 1.66
C LEU A 46 -12.89 28.17 2.56
N GLN A 47 -12.20 29.00 3.33
CA GLN A 47 -12.81 29.99 4.22
C GLN A 47 -12.18 31.36 3.98
N ASN A 48 -13.00 32.38 3.72
CA ASN A 48 -12.55 33.76 3.51
C ASN A 48 -11.43 33.95 2.46
N GLY A 49 -11.31 33.05 1.49
CA GLY A 49 -10.27 33.08 0.46
C GLY A 49 -9.00 32.28 0.79
N GLU A 50 -8.95 31.68 1.98
CA GLU A 50 -7.84 30.87 2.48
C GLU A 50 -8.17 29.37 2.48
N VAL A 51 -7.12 28.55 2.60
CA VAL A 51 -7.18 27.09 2.58
C VAL A 51 -6.82 26.53 3.95
N TYR A 52 -7.68 25.69 4.51
CA TYR A 52 -7.48 25.10 5.85
C TYR A 52 -7.43 23.59 5.79
N PHE A 53 -6.28 22.98 6.10
CA PHE A 53 -6.07 21.52 6.03
C PHE A 53 -6.63 20.74 7.23
N SER A 54 -6.82 19.43 7.09
CA SER A 54 -7.35 18.56 8.16
C SER A 54 -6.29 18.17 9.22
N GLY A 55 -5.05 17.93 8.79
CA GLY A 55 -3.94 17.50 9.63
C GLY A 55 -2.92 18.59 9.93
N MET A 56 -2.03 18.34 10.90
CA MET A 56 -0.94 19.26 11.24
C MET A 56 0.20 19.19 10.21
N ASP A 57 0.55 17.99 9.78
CA ASP A 57 1.65 17.70 8.84
C ASP A 57 1.48 18.45 7.51
N ALA A 58 0.23 18.63 7.07
CA ALA A 58 -0.14 19.40 5.88
C ALA A 58 0.39 20.84 5.87
N TRP A 59 0.47 21.49 7.04
CA TRP A 59 1.01 22.85 7.13
C TRP A 59 2.52 22.89 6.90
N TYR A 60 3.22 21.82 7.29
CA TYR A 60 4.65 21.71 7.03
C TYR A 60 4.92 21.34 5.57
N HIS A 61 4.10 20.47 4.96
CA HIS A 61 4.09 20.26 3.50
C HIS A 61 3.80 21.55 2.72
N LEU A 62 2.88 22.39 3.20
CA LEU A 62 2.62 23.71 2.60
C LEU A 62 3.85 24.60 2.65
N ARG A 63 4.55 24.62 3.79
CA ARG A 63 5.78 25.39 3.97
C ARG A 63 6.87 24.92 2.99
N GLU A 64 7.11 23.62 2.88
CA GLU A 64 8.06 23.05 1.93
C GLU A 64 7.67 23.33 0.48
N THR A 65 6.41 23.09 0.12
CA THR A 65 5.92 23.33 -1.25
C THR A 65 6.07 24.80 -1.64
N ASN A 66 5.75 25.75 -0.75
CA ASN A 66 5.96 27.18 -1.00
C ASN A 66 7.44 27.52 -1.24
N TYR A 67 8.33 26.90 -0.46
CA TYR A 67 9.77 27.10 -0.65
C TYR A 67 10.26 26.53 -1.98
N ILE A 68 9.85 25.30 -2.31
CA ILE A 68 10.23 24.64 -3.57
C ILE A 68 9.73 25.44 -4.77
N VAL A 69 8.49 25.96 -4.75
CA VAL A 69 7.99 26.81 -5.84
C VAL A 69 8.89 28.03 -6.07
N ARG A 70 9.40 28.64 -4.99
CA ARG A 70 10.26 29.84 -5.06
C ARG A 70 11.72 29.49 -5.42
N ASN A 71 12.16 28.26 -5.19
CA ASN A 71 13.54 27.81 -5.33
C ASN A 71 13.67 26.54 -6.19
N PHE A 72 12.76 26.35 -7.14
CA PHE A 72 12.56 25.07 -7.81
C PHE A 72 13.86 24.57 -8.47
N PRO A 73 14.22 23.29 -8.32
CA PRO A 73 13.49 22.20 -7.64
C PRO A 73 13.89 21.95 -6.16
N SER A 74 14.60 22.88 -5.52
CA SER A 74 15.27 22.59 -4.23
C SER A 74 14.30 22.70 -3.03
N PRO A 75 14.20 21.65 -2.18
CA PRO A 75 13.48 21.72 -0.91
C PRO A 75 14.32 22.42 0.17
N ILE A 76 13.75 22.57 1.36
CA ILE A 76 14.51 23.02 2.53
C ILE A 76 15.19 21.79 3.13
N PRO A 77 16.53 21.71 3.15
CA PRO A 77 17.21 20.56 3.75
C PRO A 77 17.21 20.63 5.28
N TYR A 78 17.34 21.84 5.83
CA TYR A 78 17.43 22.11 7.27
C TYR A 78 16.57 23.31 7.64
N ASP A 79 15.64 23.13 8.59
CA ASP A 79 14.75 24.18 9.04
C ASP A 79 15.15 24.73 10.42
N ILE A 80 15.58 26.00 10.43
CA ILE A 80 15.92 26.75 11.64
C ILE A 80 14.69 27.27 12.41
N TRP A 81 13.50 27.24 11.78
CA TRP A 81 12.25 27.76 12.37
C TRP A 81 11.50 26.71 13.20
N THR A 82 11.86 25.44 13.09
CA THR A 82 11.38 24.35 13.94
C THR A 82 12.54 23.76 14.77
N GLY A 83 12.26 23.08 15.88
CA GLY A 83 13.32 22.54 16.75
C GLY A 83 14.17 23.61 17.45
N PHE A 84 13.58 24.78 17.77
CA PHE A 84 14.28 25.88 18.45
C PHE A 84 14.93 25.42 19.77
N PRO A 85 16.16 25.87 20.09
CA PRO A 85 16.97 26.89 19.39
C PRO A 85 17.92 26.34 18.32
N VAL A 86 17.89 25.04 18.03
CA VAL A 86 18.92 24.40 17.20
C VAL A 86 18.50 24.38 15.73
N GLY A 87 17.26 23.99 15.44
CA GLY A 87 16.84 23.61 14.09
C GLY A 87 16.74 22.10 13.94
N THR A 88 16.20 21.63 12.82
CA THR A 88 16.17 20.20 12.47
C THR A 88 16.29 19.97 10.97
N PHE A 89 16.87 18.83 10.59
CA PHE A 89 16.72 18.32 9.23
C PHE A 89 15.26 17.97 8.97
N VAL A 90 14.80 18.32 7.77
CA VAL A 90 13.39 18.27 7.36
C VAL A 90 12.92 16.82 7.15
N GLY A 91 13.78 15.97 6.58
CA GLY A 91 13.61 14.52 6.61
C GLY A 91 12.48 14.00 5.73
N GLN A 92 11.33 13.71 6.34
CA GLN A 92 10.17 13.13 5.67
C GLN A 92 9.30 14.15 4.91
N PHE A 93 9.70 15.43 4.92
CA PHE A 93 9.06 16.52 4.19
C PHE A 93 10.05 17.11 3.17
N GLY A 94 9.55 17.87 2.19
CA GLY A 94 10.37 18.39 1.09
C GLY A 94 10.78 17.29 0.11
N THR A 95 10.08 16.15 0.15
CA THR A 95 10.40 14.95 -0.61
C THR A 95 9.88 15.05 -2.04
N LEU A 96 9.97 13.97 -2.83
CA LEU A 96 9.38 13.93 -4.17
C LEU A 96 7.89 14.27 -4.17
N TYR A 97 7.17 13.99 -3.07
CA TYR A 97 5.78 14.40 -2.90
C TYR A 97 5.61 15.92 -3.05
N ASP A 98 6.35 16.70 -2.26
CA ASP A 98 6.27 18.16 -2.26
C ASP A 98 6.79 18.74 -3.59
N GLN A 99 7.83 18.15 -4.17
CA GLN A 99 8.39 18.57 -5.46
C GLN A 99 7.41 18.39 -6.61
N LEU A 100 6.66 17.28 -6.65
CA LEU A 100 5.63 17.05 -7.66
C LEU A 100 4.49 18.06 -7.54
N ILE A 101 4.06 18.37 -6.31
CA ILE A 101 3.00 19.34 -6.05
C ILE A 101 3.46 20.75 -6.43
N ALA A 102 4.69 21.13 -6.08
CA ALA A 102 5.29 22.40 -6.48
C ALA A 102 5.40 22.52 -8.00
N LEU A 103 5.83 21.46 -8.69
CA LEU A 103 5.88 21.41 -10.16
C LEU A 103 4.49 21.62 -10.77
N VAL A 104 3.46 20.93 -10.26
CA VAL A 104 2.08 21.11 -10.74
C VAL A 104 1.58 22.53 -10.47
N ALA A 105 1.87 23.11 -9.30
CA ALA A 105 1.51 24.48 -8.99
C ALA A 105 2.18 25.47 -9.96
N LEU A 106 3.46 25.27 -10.29
CA LEU A 106 4.17 26.06 -11.29
C LEU A 106 3.55 25.92 -12.68
N ILE A 107 3.21 24.71 -13.13
CA ILE A 107 2.58 24.49 -14.44
C ILE A 107 1.22 25.19 -14.50
N VAL A 108 0.36 24.98 -13.50
CA VAL A 108 -0.99 25.58 -13.45
C VAL A 108 -0.92 27.10 -13.31
N GLY A 109 0.04 27.60 -12.55
CA GLY A 109 0.31 29.03 -12.37
C GLY A 109 1.14 29.67 -13.49
N LEU A 110 1.44 28.93 -14.57
CA LEU A 110 2.27 29.38 -15.71
C LEU A 110 3.64 29.97 -15.29
N GLY A 111 4.25 29.37 -14.27
CA GLY A 111 5.54 29.75 -13.69
C GLY A 111 5.44 30.71 -12.50
N SER A 112 4.27 31.26 -12.21
CA SER A 112 4.07 32.25 -11.13
C SER A 112 2.76 32.01 -10.36
N PRO A 113 2.61 30.87 -9.65
CA PRO A 113 1.42 30.59 -8.87
C PRO A 113 1.32 31.52 -7.64
N SER A 114 0.09 31.91 -7.28
CA SER A 114 -0.16 32.60 -6.01
C SER A 114 -0.07 31.63 -4.83
N ASP A 115 0.18 32.14 -3.61
CA ASP A 115 0.22 31.31 -2.40
C ASP A 115 -1.10 30.50 -2.21
N THR A 116 -2.25 31.09 -2.54
CA THR A 116 -3.54 30.40 -2.55
C THR A 116 -3.61 29.28 -3.58
N LEU A 117 -3.02 29.45 -4.76
CA LEU A 117 -2.97 28.40 -5.77
C LEU A 117 -2.08 27.24 -5.30
N ILE A 118 -0.91 27.53 -4.73
CA ILE A 118 -0.02 26.52 -4.14
C ILE A 118 -0.78 25.71 -3.07
N ALA A 119 -1.47 26.41 -2.17
CA ALA A 119 -2.27 25.76 -1.12
C ALA A 119 -3.41 24.90 -1.69
N LYS A 120 -4.10 25.35 -2.73
CA LYS A 120 -5.14 24.56 -3.41
C LYS A 120 -4.58 23.35 -4.15
N THR A 121 -3.41 23.47 -4.78
CA THR A 121 -2.75 22.34 -5.43
C THR A 121 -2.39 21.26 -4.40
N LEU A 122 -1.83 21.65 -3.27
CA LEU A 122 -1.55 20.75 -2.14
C LEU A 122 -2.85 20.14 -1.56
N LEU A 123 -3.91 20.94 -1.42
CA LEU A 123 -5.22 20.51 -0.89
C LEU A 123 -5.83 19.35 -1.70
N VAL A 124 -5.69 19.40 -3.02
CA VAL A 124 -6.28 18.43 -3.97
C VAL A 124 -5.36 17.25 -4.26
N ALA A 125 -4.06 17.36 -4.01
CA ALA A 125 -3.08 16.32 -4.30
C ALA A 125 -3.44 14.93 -3.75
N PRO A 126 -3.93 14.77 -2.51
CA PRO A 126 -4.33 13.46 -1.99
C PRO A 126 -5.41 12.77 -2.81
N ALA A 127 -6.40 13.54 -3.29
CA ALA A 127 -7.49 13.03 -4.12
C ALA A 127 -6.98 12.51 -5.46
N VAL A 128 -5.98 13.19 -6.04
CA VAL A 128 -5.33 12.80 -7.29
C VAL A 128 -4.54 11.51 -7.10
N PHE A 129 -3.69 11.41 -6.07
CA PHE A 129 -2.93 10.18 -5.82
C PHE A 129 -3.83 8.98 -5.50
N GLY A 130 -4.92 9.21 -4.75
CA GLY A 130 -5.94 8.19 -4.51
C GLY A 130 -6.58 7.67 -5.79
N ALA A 131 -6.88 8.54 -6.75
CA ALA A 131 -7.37 8.13 -8.06
C ALA A 131 -6.29 7.42 -8.89
N LEU A 132 -5.05 7.93 -8.91
CA LEU A 132 -3.95 7.32 -9.66
C LEU A 132 -3.56 5.93 -9.15
N ALA A 133 -3.85 5.59 -7.90
CA ALA A 133 -3.66 4.24 -7.35
C ALA A 133 -4.41 3.14 -8.12
N VAL A 134 -5.43 3.49 -8.92
CA VAL A 134 -6.08 2.60 -9.90
C VAL A 134 -5.07 1.96 -10.85
N VAL A 135 -4.03 2.69 -11.27
CA VAL A 135 -3.04 2.24 -12.24
C VAL A 135 -2.26 1.03 -11.74
N PRO A 136 -1.50 1.11 -10.62
CA PRO A 136 -0.78 -0.05 -10.13
C PRO A 136 -1.70 -1.20 -9.73
N VAL A 137 -2.86 -0.94 -9.12
CA VAL A 137 -3.83 -2.00 -8.77
C VAL A 137 -4.29 -2.77 -10.00
N TYR A 138 -4.59 -2.09 -11.11
CA TYR A 138 -4.98 -2.75 -12.35
C TYR A 138 -3.87 -3.63 -12.90
N PHE A 139 -2.64 -3.13 -12.98
CA PHE A 139 -1.53 -3.88 -13.57
C PHE A 139 -1.14 -5.10 -12.73
N ILE A 140 -1.08 -4.96 -11.41
CA ILE A 140 -0.81 -6.10 -10.51
C ILE A 140 -1.97 -7.08 -10.56
N GLY A 141 -3.22 -6.60 -10.43
CA GLY A 141 -4.41 -7.44 -10.49
C GLY A 141 -4.48 -8.23 -11.79
N LYS A 142 -4.27 -7.57 -12.94
CA LYS A 142 -4.23 -8.20 -14.26
C LYS A 142 -3.17 -9.30 -14.38
N ARG A 143 -2.00 -9.13 -13.75
CA ARG A 143 -0.90 -10.11 -13.81
C ARG A 143 -1.26 -11.44 -13.16
N PHE A 144 -1.97 -11.39 -12.03
CA PHE A 144 -2.37 -12.58 -11.27
C PHE A 144 -3.76 -13.12 -11.65
N SER A 145 -4.47 -12.45 -12.55
CA SER A 145 -5.83 -12.80 -12.92
C SER A 145 -6.05 -12.66 -14.43
N SER A 146 -6.86 -11.68 -14.83
CA SER A 146 -7.14 -11.31 -16.21
C SER A 146 -7.42 -9.80 -16.25
N ARG A 147 -7.68 -9.26 -17.45
CA ARG A 147 -8.10 -7.85 -17.57
C ARG A 147 -9.36 -7.55 -16.74
N ILE A 148 -10.31 -8.48 -16.67
CA ILE A 148 -11.54 -8.35 -15.87
C ILE A 148 -11.21 -8.43 -14.38
N GLY A 149 -10.37 -9.39 -13.95
CA GLY A 149 -9.95 -9.48 -12.56
C GLY A 149 -9.20 -8.23 -12.08
N GLY A 150 -8.35 -7.64 -12.92
CA GLY A 150 -7.72 -6.35 -12.64
C GLY A 150 -8.75 -5.21 -12.44
N LEU A 151 -9.78 -5.13 -13.29
CA LEU A 151 -10.87 -4.17 -13.10
C LEU A 151 -11.70 -4.45 -11.84
N PHE A 152 -11.88 -5.71 -11.46
CA PHE A 152 -12.54 -6.07 -10.20
C PHE A 152 -11.74 -5.58 -8.99
N GLY A 153 -10.42 -5.74 -8.99
CA GLY A 153 -9.55 -5.14 -7.96
C GLY A 153 -9.69 -3.62 -7.90
N VAL A 154 -9.75 -2.94 -9.05
CA VAL A 154 -9.99 -1.49 -9.14
C VAL A 154 -11.35 -1.10 -8.58
N LEU A 155 -12.41 -1.86 -8.89
CA LEU A 155 -13.75 -1.64 -8.34
C LEU A 155 -13.74 -1.74 -6.82
N LEU A 156 -13.08 -2.77 -6.26
CA LEU A 156 -12.97 -2.92 -4.81
C LEU A 156 -12.18 -1.76 -4.18
N LEU A 157 -11.08 -1.32 -4.79
CA LEU A 157 -10.31 -0.17 -4.31
C LEU A 157 -11.16 1.12 -4.28
N ALA A 158 -11.97 1.30 -5.32
CA ALA A 158 -12.86 2.43 -5.45
C ALA A 158 -13.88 2.46 -4.28
N LEU A 159 -14.47 1.31 -3.97
CA LEU A 159 -15.50 1.19 -2.93
C LEU A 159 -14.92 1.05 -1.51
N LEU A 160 -13.62 0.78 -1.37
CA LEU A 160 -12.98 0.52 -0.08
C LEU A 160 -13.09 1.72 0.87
N PRO A 161 -13.61 1.54 2.09
CA PRO A 161 -13.57 2.55 3.13
C PRO A 161 -12.18 2.56 3.81
N GLY A 162 -12.14 2.96 5.08
CA GLY A 162 -10.93 2.85 5.90
C GLY A 162 -9.85 3.91 5.62
N LEU A 163 -8.66 3.63 6.10
CA LEU A 163 -7.54 4.56 6.19
C LEU A 163 -7.01 4.96 4.82
N PHE A 164 -7.06 4.06 3.82
CA PHE A 164 -6.70 4.41 2.44
C PHE A 164 -7.59 5.53 1.90
N LEU A 165 -8.92 5.41 2.07
CA LEU A 165 -9.84 6.47 1.69
C LEU A 165 -9.54 7.74 2.50
N GLN A 166 -9.47 7.64 3.83
CA GLN A 166 -9.26 8.79 4.73
C GLN A 166 -7.99 9.59 4.40
N ARG A 167 -6.87 8.91 4.08
CA ARG A 167 -5.60 9.55 3.71
C ARG A 167 -5.56 10.05 2.26
N THR A 168 -6.58 9.75 1.45
CA THR A 168 -6.68 10.23 0.07
C THR A 168 -7.88 11.16 -0.16
N LEU A 169 -8.57 11.60 0.92
CA LEU A 169 -9.58 12.64 0.83
C LEU A 169 -8.94 14.02 0.64
N VAL A 170 -9.69 14.94 0.02
CA VAL A 170 -9.32 16.36 -0.03
C VAL A 170 -8.97 16.89 1.36
N GLY A 171 -7.88 17.66 1.45
CA GLY A 171 -7.41 18.26 2.69
C GLY A 171 -6.62 17.35 3.64
N ALA A 172 -6.58 16.04 3.40
CA ALA A 172 -5.62 15.13 4.04
C ALA A 172 -4.24 15.22 3.36
N ALA A 173 -3.71 16.45 3.23
CA ALA A 173 -2.53 16.80 2.46
C ALA A 173 -1.23 16.32 3.12
N ASP A 174 -0.97 15.03 2.98
CA ASP A 174 0.17 14.33 3.57
C ASP A 174 0.72 13.32 2.55
N HIS A 175 2.00 12.99 2.65
CA HIS A 175 2.69 12.06 1.75
C HIS A 175 2.12 10.64 1.79
N ASN A 176 1.40 10.27 2.87
CA ASN A 176 0.68 8.99 2.97
C ASN A 176 -0.31 8.76 1.83
N ALA A 177 -0.83 9.82 1.21
CA ALA A 177 -1.72 9.68 0.06
C ALA A 177 -1.00 9.12 -1.18
N ALA A 178 0.30 9.45 -1.34
CA ALA A 178 1.12 9.05 -2.47
C ALA A 178 1.83 7.72 -2.24
N GLU A 179 2.12 7.37 -0.98
CA GLU A 179 2.81 6.14 -0.59
C GLU A 179 2.23 4.85 -1.23
N PRO A 180 0.91 4.55 -1.16
CA PRO A 180 0.33 3.39 -1.85
C PRO A 180 0.58 3.38 -3.35
N PHE A 181 0.45 4.54 -4.01
CA PHE A 181 0.62 4.65 -5.45
C PHE A 181 2.06 4.30 -5.86
N PHE A 182 3.06 4.89 -5.17
CA PHE A 182 4.46 4.62 -5.47
C PHE A 182 4.90 3.21 -5.07
N MET A 183 4.44 2.68 -3.93
CA MET A 183 4.68 1.27 -3.58
C MET A 183 4.06 0.33 -4.64
N GLY A 184 2.83 0.60 -5.06
CA GLY A 184 2.15 -0.18 -6.09
C GLY A 184 2.92 -0.15 -7.42
N LEU A 185 3.41 1.02 -7.84
CA LEU A 185 4.26 1.12 -9.04
C LEU A 185 5.58 0.37 -8.87
N ALA A 186 6.25 0.49 -7.73
CA ALA A 186 7.45 -0.28 -7.42
C ALA A 186 7.19 -1.78 -7.57
N MET A 187 6.06 -2.27 -7.05
CA MET A 187 5.66 -3.67 -7.20
C MET A 187 5.34 -4.06 -8.65
N VAL A 188 4.70 -3.20 -9.44
CA VAL A 188 4.51 -3.44 -10.90
C VAL A 188 5.86 -3.63 -11.58
N GLY A 189 6.83 -2.77 -11.28
CA GLY A 189 8.19 -2.88 -11.80
C GLY A 189 8.86 -4.19 -11.39
N LEU A 190 8.83 -4.52 -10.10
CA LEU A 190 9.43 -5.75 -9.57
C LEU A 190 8.79 -7.01 -10.15
N PHE A 191 7.46 -7.10 -10.21
CA PHE A 191 6.79 -8.24 -10.85
C PHE A 191 7.11 -8.35 -12.34
N GLY A 192 7.22 -7.21 -13.04
CA GLY A 192 7.61 -7.16 -14.44
C GLY A 192 9.05 -7.67 -14.64
N ALA A 193 9.99 -7.19 -13.82
CA ALA A 193 11.40 -7.59 -13.88
C ALA A 193 11.58 -9.09 -13.60
N VAL A 194 10.97 -9.60 -12.53
CA VAL A 194 11.02 -11.03 -12.18
C VAL A 194 10.40 -11.88 -13.29
N ALA A 195 9.18 -11.55 -13.76
CA ALA A 195 8.51 -12.34 -14.79
C ALA A 195 9.26 -12.37 -16.13
N VAL A 196 9.89 -11.25 -16.52
CA VAL A 196 10.67 -11.18 -17.74
C VAL A 196 11.97 -11.94 -17.59
N ALA A 197 12.64 -11.84 -16.44
CA ALA A 197 13.87 -12.58 -16.19
C ALA A 197 13.64 -14.09 -16.20
N ASP A 198 12.59 -14.59 -15.53
CA ASP A 198 12.21 -16.01 -15.56
C ASP A 198 11.98 -16.52 -16.99
N ARG A 199 11.41 -15.69 -17.87
CA ARG A 199 11.15 -16.05 -19.27
C ARG A 199 12.41 -16.01 -20.13
N THR A 200 13.27 -15.02 -19.91
CA THR A 200 14.44 -14.72 -20.77
C THR A 200 15.71 -15.41 -20.30
N MET A 201 15.72 -15.94 -19.07
CA MET A 201 16.81 -16.71 -18.47
C MET A 201 18.18 -16.02 -18.59
N PRO A 202 18.38 -14.81 -18.02
CA PRO A 202 19.67 -14.12 -18.04
C PRO A 202 20.68 -14.79 -17.08
N VAL A 203 21.21 -15.94 -17.49
CA VAL A 203 22.25 -16.69 -16.79
C VAL A 203 23.63 -16.06 -16.99
N TRP A 204 24.60 -16.40 -16.13
CA TRP A 204 25.93 -15.77 -16.16
C TRP A 204 26.66 -15.97 -17.50
N GLU A 205 26.49 -17.10 -18.19
CA GLU A 205 27.06 -17.32 -19.52
C GLU A 205 26.58 -16.28 -20.51
N VAL A 206 25.27 -16.03 -20.55
CA VAL A 206 24.64 -15.03 -21.43
C VAL A 206 25.11 -13.63 -21.03
N VAL A 207 25.12 -13.32 -19.72
CA VAL A 207 25.62 -12.03 -19.21
C VAL A 207 27.06 -11.80 -19.63
N ARG A 208 27.92 -12.80 -19.49
CA ARG A 208 29.33 -12.71 -19.85
C ARG A 208 29.50 -12.54 -21.36
N GLU A 209 28.85 -13.38 -22.16
CA GLU A 209 28.95 -13.34 -23.61
C GLU A 209 28.46 -11.99 -24.16
N GLU A 210 27.22 -11.60 -23.83
CA GLU A 210 26.58 -10.42 -24.40
C GLU A 210 27.14 -9.10 -23.84
N LEU A 211 27.35 -8.99 -22.52
CA LEU A 211 27.75 -7.73 -21.91
C LEU A 211 29.27 -7.50 -21.97
N ILE A 212 30.08 -8.55 -21.82
CA ILE A 212 31.55 -8.43 -21.66
C ILE A 212 32.27 -8.71 -22.99
N GLU A 213 31.91 -9.80 -23.66
CA GLU A 213 32.65 -10.30 -24.84
C GLU A 213 32.17 -9.63 -26.14
N SER A 214 30.88 -9.71 -26.47
CA SER A 214 30.32 -9.13 -27.70
C SER A 214 29.98 -7.65 -27.57
N ARG A 215 29.56 -7.20 -26.38
CA ARG A 215 28.98 -5.87 -26.12
C ARG A 215 27.71 -5.59 -26.93
N GLU A 216 26.97 -6.64 -27.25
CA GLU A 216 25.70 -6.60 -27.97
C GLU A 216 24.62 -7.25 -27.10
N LEU A 217 23.59 -6.48 -26.74
CA LEU A 217 22.51 -6.90 -25.83
C LEU A 217 21.33 -7.44 -26.63
N ASP A 218 21.46 -8.67 -27.14
CA ASP A 218 20.42 -9.28 -27.95
C ASP A 218 19.30 -9.85 -27.07
N THR A 219 19.65 -10.70 -26.10
CA THR A 219 18.67 -11.31 -25.19
C THR A 219 18.55 -10.55 -23.87
N LEU A 220 19.62 -9.87 -23.42
CA LEU A 220 19.63 -9.15 -22.14
C LEU A 220 18.89 -7.82 -22.14
N ARG A 221 18.62 -7.24 -23.32
CA ARG A 221 18.02 -5.90 -23.41
C ARG A 221 16.68 -5.79 -22.68
N GLU A 222 15.82 -6.80 -22.84
CA GLU A 222 14.50 -6.82 -22.22
C GLU A 222 14.58 -6.99 -20.68
N PRO A 223 15.22 -8.03 -20.11
CA PRO A 223 15.33 -8.18 -18.66
C PRO A 223 16.10 -7.02 -18.01
N LEU A 224 17.12 -6.46 -18.67
CA LEU A 224 17.84 -5.29 -18.18
C LEU A 224 16.93 -4.06 -18.09
N ALA A 225 16.15 -3.77 -19.15
CA ALA A 225 15.25 -2.62 -19.17
C ALA A 225 14.17 -2.70 -18.07
N TRP A 226 13.57 -3.88 -17.89
CA TRP A 226 12.57 -4.09 -16.82
C TRP A 226 13.18 -4.00 -15.43
N SER A 227 14.40 -4.52 -15.24
CA SER A 227 15.10 -4.45 -13.95
C SER A 227 15.53 -3.03 -13.59
N ILE A 228 16.02 -2.25 -14.58
CA ILE A 228 16.29 -0.82 -14.41
C ILE A 228 15.00 -0.08 -14.06
N ALA A 229 13.90 -0.33 -14.79
CA ALA A 229 12.61 0.29 -14.49
C ALA A 229 12.12 -0.06 -13.07
N ALA A 230 12.24 -1.31 -12.64
CA ALA A 230 11.93 -1.73 -11.28
C ALA A 230 12.76 -0.96 -10.24
N GLY A 231 14.08 -0.87 -10.46
CA GLY A 231 14.98 -0.13 -9.58
C GLY A 231 14.67 1.36 -9.50
N VAL A 232 14.27 1.98 -10.62
CA VAL A 232 13.81 3.38 -10.66
C VAL A 232 12.52 3.55 -9.87
N LEU A 233 11.54 2.68 -10.06
CA LEU A 233 10.25 2.79 -9.36
C LEU A 233 10.39 2.58 -7.85
N VAL A 234 11.26 1.66 -7.40
CA VAL A 234 11.62 1.52 -5.98
C VAL A 234 12.36 2.78 -5.49
N GLY A 235 13.28 3.34 -6.27
CA GLY A 235 13.98 4.58 -5.95
C GLY A 235 13.03 5.78 -5.80
N LEU A 236 12.05 5.92 -6.68
CA LEU A 236 11.02 6.96 -6.58
C LEU A 236 10.17 6.79 -5.32
N PHE A 237 9.87 5.55 -4.91
CA PHE A 237 9.16 5.31 -3.65
C PHE A 237 9.99 5.73 -2.43
N LEU A 238 11.30 5.47 -2.42
CA LEU A 238 12.21 5.96 -1.37
C LEU A 238 12.29 7.50 -1.34
N TRP A 239 12.28 8.14 -2.52
CA TRP A 239 12.29 9.60 -2.63
C TRP A 239 10.97 10.24 -2.22
N VAL A 240 9.86 9.51 -2.19
CA VAL A 240 8.59 9.98 -1.61
C VAL A 240 8.63 9.84 -0.09
N TRP A 241 9.15 8.71 0.39
CA TRP A 241 9.16 8.38 1.80
C TRP A 241 10.41 7.59 2.20
N PRO A 242 11.38 8.18 2.93
CA PRO A 242 12.64 7.51 3.28
C PRO A 242 12.50 6.18 4.05
N PRO A 243 11.49 5.99 4.92
CA PRO A 243 11.25 4.70 5.56
C PRO A 243 10.83 3.57 4.61
N ALA A 244 10.52 3.85 3.34
CA ALA A 244 10.22 2.84 2.32
C ALA A 244 11.33 1.81 2.09
N VAL A 245 12.51 1.98 2.73
CA VAL A 245 13.58 0.97 2.81
C VAL A 245 13.11 -0.38 3.34
N PHE A 246 11.97 -0.44 4.04
CA PHE A 246 11.35 -1.72 4.40
C PHE A 246 11.07 -2.58 3.15
N LEU A 247 10.71 -1.99 2.01
CA LEU A 247 10.44 -2.72 0.77
C LEU A 247 11.72 -3.35 0.20
N VAL A 248 12.87 -2.67 0.33
CA VAL A 248 14.18 -3.23 -0.02
C VAL A 248 14.46 -4.47 0.83
N GLY A 249 14.14 -4.43 2.14
CA GLY A 249 14.23 -5.59 3.02
C GLY A 249 13.32 -6.75 2.61
N ILE A 250 12.07 -6.46 2.22
CA ILE A 250 11.11 -7.46 1.71
C ILE A 250 11.64 -8.13 0.44
N VAL A 251 12.14 -7.34 -0.52
CA VAL A 251 12.73 -7.85 -1.77
C VAL A 251 13.98 -8.69 -1.49
N GLY A 252 14.82 -8.27 -0.54
CA GLY A 252 16.00 -9.05 -0.12
C GLY A 252 15.63 -10.40 0.50
N LEU A 253 14.59 -10.45 1.33
CA LEU A 253 14.10 -11.72 1.86
C LEU A 253 13.51 -12.61 0.76
N PHE A 254 12.71 -12.03 -0.15
CA PHE A 254 12.21 -12.74 -1.32
C PHE A 254 13.34 -13.36 -2.14
N LEU A 255 14.39 -12.59 -2.44
CA LEU A 255 15.56 -13.06 -3.18
C LEU A 255 16.21 -14.27 -2.49
N VAL A 256 16.45 -14.19 -1.19
CA VAL A 256 17.03 -15.31 -0.43
C VAL A 256 16.14 -16.55 -0.52
N LEU A 257 14.84 -16.40 -0.32
CA LEU A 257 13.88 -17.51 -0.36
C LEU A 257 13.80 -18.14 -1.75
N ASN A 258 13.72 -17.33 -2.80
CA ASN A 258 13.65 -17.81 -4.17
C ASN A 258 14.95 -18.53 -4.57
N VAL A 259 16.13 -17.95 -4.34
CA VAL A 259 17.40 -18.61 -4.66
C VAL A 259 17.55 -19.94 -3.93
N VAL A 260 17.18 -20.01 -2.65
CA VAL A 260 17.22 -21.26 -1.89
C VAL A 260 16.23 -22.29 -2.47
N THR A 261 15.05 -21.85 -2.87
CA THR A 261 14.02 -22.71 -3.47
C THR A 261 14.46 -23.27 -4.81
N ASP A 262 15.02 -22.45 -5.69
CA ASP A 262 15.46 -22.85 -7.03
C ASP A 262 16.59 -23.88 -6.91
N VAL A 263 17.59 -23.63 -6.06
CA VAL A 263 18.70 -24.58 -5.83
C VAL A 263 18.22 -25.91 -5.27
N VAL A 264 17.25 -25.92 -4.34
CA VAL A 264 16.70 -27.16 -3.78
C VAL A 264 15.99 -28.00 -4.85
N HIS A 265 15.36 -27.36 -5.84
CA HIS A 265 14.69 -28.04 -6.94
C HIS A 265 15.61 -28.35 -8.12
N GLY A 266 16.87 -27.90 -8.08
CA GLY A 266 17.83 -28.10 -9.16
C GLY A 266 17.69 -27.09 -10.31
N ASP A 267 16.94 -26.01 -10.10
CA ASP A 267 16.80 -24.90 -11.03
C ASP A 267 17.93 -23.88 -10.85
N THR A 268 18.23 -23.13 -11.91
CA THR A 268 19.21 -22.03 -11.82
C THR A 268 18.59 -20.80 -11.16
N PRO A 269 19.18 -20.25 -10.09
CA PRO A 269 18.65 -19.07 -9.40
C PRO A 269 19.02 -17.74 -10.07
N GLU A 270 19.85 -17.77 -11.12
CA GLU A 270 20.41 -16.59 -11.76
C GLU A 270 19.39 -15.62 -12.37
N PRO A 271 18.29 -16.07 -13.01
CA PRO A 271 17.31 -15.17 -13.62
C PRO A 271 16.74 -14.13 -12.64
N VAL A 272 16.15 -14.60 -11.54
CA VAL A 272 15.56 -13.71 -10.53
C VAL A 272 16.64 -12.90 -9.82
N ALA A 273 17.77 -13.52 -9.50
CA ALA A 273 18.87 -12.83 -8.85
C ALA A 273 19.45 -11.72 -9.71
N PHE A 274 19.55 -11.90 -11.04
CA PHE A 274 19.94 -10.86 -11.99
C PHE A 274 18.97 -9.67 -11.91
N ALA A 275 17.66 -9.94 -12.00
CA ALA A 275 16.64 -8.90 -11.99
C ALA A 275 16.66 -8.06 -10.71
N VAL A 276 16.70 -8.74 -9.56
CA VAL A 276 16.76 -8.09 -8.24
C VAL A 276 18.08 -7.35 -8.06
N THR A 277 19.21 -7.92 -8.47
CA THR A 277 20.53 -7.29 -8.35
C THR A 277 20.58 -5.98 -9.13
N VAL A 278 20.17 -5.99 -10.41
CA VAL A 278 20.13 -4.78 -11.24
C VAL A 278 19.17 -3.75 -10.65
N ALA A 279 17.96 -4.16 -10.25
CA ALA A 279 16.99 -3.25 -9.64
C ALA A 279 17.56 -2.58 -8.39
N MET A 280 18.19 -3.35 -7.50
CA MET A 280 18.76 -2.84 -6.26
C MET A 280 20.01 -1.98 -6.47
N LEU A 281 20.83 -2.24 -7.50
CA LEU A 281 21.93 -1.35 -7.88
C LEU A 281 21.40 0.03 -8.34
N VAL A 282 20.32 0.05 -9.14
CA VAL A 282 19.67 1.29 -9.56
C VAL A 282 19.01 2.01 -8.39
N THR A 283 18.32 1.28 -7.52
CA THR A 283 17.74 1.84 -6.27
C THR A 283 18.83 2.43 -5.38
N ALA A 284 19.98 1.76 -5.24
CA ALA A 284 21.12 2.26 -4.49
C ALA A 284 21.66 3.56 -5.10
N LEU A 285 21.85 3.60 -6.42
CA LEU A 285 22.29 4.80 -7.14
C LEU A 285 21.34 5.97 -6.90
N MET A 286 20.03 5.77 -7.06
CA MET A 286 19.05 6.83 -6.80
C MET A 286 19.05 7.28 -5.34
N SER A 287 19.18 6.35 -4.40
CA SER A 287 19.22 6.68 -2.97
C SER A 287 20.49 7.48 -2.62
N LEU A 288 21.64 7.14 -3.22
CA LEU A 288 22.89 7.88 -3.05
C LEU A 288 22.79 9.33 -3.55
N LEU A 289 22.05 9.56 -4.64
CA LEU A 289 21.88 10.89 -5.24
C LEU A 289 21.04 11.85 -4.37
N ALA A 290 20.30 11.33 -3.39
CA ALA A 290 19.36 12.10 -2.59
C ALA A 290 19.70 12.09 -1.08
N ILE A 291 20.94 11.78 -0.71
CA ILE A 291 21.37 11.75 0.70
C ILE A 291 21.33 13.16 1.32
N ASP A 292 20.64 13.29 2.45
CA ASP A 292 20.68 14.48 3.31
C ASP A 292 21.68 14.34 4.46
N THR A 293 21.85 13.11 4.97
CA THR A 293 22.63 12.84 6.19
C THR A 293 23.49 11.58 6.05
N PHE A 294 24.69 11.58 6.61
CA PHE A 294 25.55 10.39 6.61
C PHE A 294 25.29 9.43 7.80
N ASP A 295 24.30 9.74 8.65
CA ASP A 295 23.90 8.86 9.73
C ASP A 295 23.08 7.66 9.24
N ALA A 296 22.87 6.66 10.11
CA ALA A 296 21.93 5.58 9.84
C ALA A 296 20.53 5.98 10.32
N SER A 297 19.76 6.64 9.46
CA SER A 297 18.41 7.13 9.77
C SER A 297 17.37 6.43 8.91
N THR A 298 16.22 6.11 9.51
CA THR A 298 15.08 5.51 8.79
C THR A 298 14.11 6.56 8.25
N THR A 299 14.05 7.75 8.86
CA THR A 299 13.06 8.79 8.54
C THR A 299 13.64 9.97 7.75
N THR A 300 14.94 9.94 7.48
CA THR A 300 15.63 10.90 6.61
C THR A 300 16.37 10.13 5.51
N LEU A 301 16.59 10.75 4.36
CA LEU A 301 17.42 10.15 3.31
C LEU A 301 18.87 10.10 3.81
N SER A 302 19.37 8.89 4.00
CA SER A 302 20.63 8.65 4.70
C SER A 302 21.45 7.54 4.06
N LEU A 303 22.58 7.16 4.67
CA LEU A 303 23.37 6.02 4.17
C LEU A 303 22.65 4.67 4.34
N LEU A 304 21.60 4.59 5.18
CA LEU A 304 20.87 3.34 5.40
C LEU A 304 20.24 2.80 4.11
N GLN A 305 19.54 3.65 3.35
CA GLN A 305 18.81 3.27 2.14
C GLN A 305 19.72 2.69 1.03
N PRO A 306 20.79 3.38 0.60
CA PRO A 306 21.69 2.84 -0.42
C PRO A 306 22.48 1.63 0.08
N LEU A 307 22.92 1.61 1.34
CA LEU A 307 23.63 0.44 1.88
C LEU A 307 22.72 -0.79 1.97
N ALA A 308 21.44 -0.62 2.31
CA ALA A 308 20.47 -1.71 2.30
C ALA A 308 20.29 -2.29 0.89
N ALA A 309 20.11 -1.42 -0.12
CA ALA A 309 19.95 -1.86 -1.51
C ALA A 309 21.23 -2.54 -2.05
N LEU A 310 22.41 -1.97 -1.79
CA LEU A 310 23.69 -2.60 -2.13
C LEU A 310 23.88 -3.96 -1.44
N SER A 311 23.43 -4.10 -0.20
CA SER A 311 23.50 -5.37 0.53
C SER A 311 22.64 -6.45 -0.14
N VAL A 312 21.45 -6.10 -0.62
CA VAL A 312 20.58 -7.04 -1.37
C VAL A 312 21.21 -7.41 -2.71
N ALA A 313 21.75 -6.44 -3.45
CA ALA A 313 22.44 -6.70 -4.72
C ALA A 313 23.67 -7.61 -4.52
N ALA A 314 24.49 -7.34 -3.48
CA ALA A 314 25.62 -8.18 -3.13
C ALA A 314 25.20 -9.59 -2.72
N ALA A 315 24.09 -9.74 -1.99
CA ALA A 315 23.53 -11.03 -1.63
C ALA A 315 23.10 -11.83 -2.88
N GLY A 316 22.47 -11.18 -3.87
CA GLY A 316 22.10 -11.85 -5.13
C GLY A 316 23.29 -12.45 -5.86
N VAL A 317 24.34 -11.64 -6.07
CA VAL A 317 25.58 -12.10 -6.71
C VAL A 317 26.25 -13.21 -5.89
N PHE A 318 26.36 -13.04 -4.57
CA PHE A 318 27.00 -14.01 -3.70
C PHE A 318 26.26 -15.34 -3.65
N LEU A 319 24.93 -15.32 -3.59
CA LEU A 319 24.13 -16.54 -3.55
C LEU A 319 24.17 -17.28 -4.90
N CYS A 320 24.18 -16.61 -6.04
CA CYS A 320 24.39 -17.27 -7.33
C CYS A 320 25.79 -17.88 -7.45
N TRP A 321 26.82 -17.18 -6.97
CA TRP A 321 28.17 -17.74 -6.89
C TRP A 321 28.21 -19.00 -6.01
N LEU A 322 27.52 -18.96 -4.86
CA LEU A 322 27.43 -20.09 -3.93
C LEU A 322 26.67 -21.27 -4.56
N ALA A 323 25.57 -21.00 -5.29
CA ALA A 323 24.82 -22.02 -6.03
C ALA A 323 25.70 -22.71 -7.08
N ARG A 324 26.47 -21.96 -7.87
CA ARG A 324 27.45 -22.51 -8.83
C ARG A 324 28.59 -23.26 -8.17
N TYR A 325 29.00 -22.87 -6.97
CA TYR A 325 29.97 -23.64 -6.20
C TYR A 325 29.36 -25.00 -5.79
N TRP A 326 28.11 -25.01 -5.35
CA TRP A 326 27.37 -26.23 -5.01
C TRP A 326 27.29 -27.20 -6.20
N GLU A 327 26.93 -26.68 -7.37
CA GLU A 327 26.85 -27.46 -8.62
C GLU A 327 28.22 -28.00 -9.04
N ARG A 328 29.26 -27.16 -9.02
CA ARG A 328 30.62 -27.57 -9.42
C ARG A 328 31.22 -28.66 -8.54
N GLU A 329 30.94 -28.61 -7.25
CA GLU A 329 31.44 -29.57 -6.26
C GLU A 329 30.48 -30.76 -6.04
N ASP A 330 29.38 -30.85 -6.81
CA ASP A 330 28.36 -31.91 -6.74
C ASP A 330 27.84 -32.14 -5.30
N LEU A 331 27.58 -31.04 -4.59
CA LEU A 331 27.09 -31.07 -3.22
C LEU A 331 25.56 -31.28 -3.19
N ASP A 332 25.08 -32.04 -2.20
CA ASP A 332 23.64 -32.26 -2.00
C ASP A 332 22.93 -30.94 -1.70
N THR A 333 21.96 -30.59 -2.54
CA THR A 333 21.18 -29.34 -2.49
C THR A 333 20.35 -29.22 -1.20
N THR A 334 20.08 -30.34 -0.52
CA THR A 334 19.38 -30.37 0.78
C THR A 334 20.10 -29.57 1.88
N TYR A 335 21.44 -29.45 1.79
CA TYR A 335 22.23 -28.68 2.76
C TYR A 335 22.28 -27.18 2.44
N TYR A 336 21.94 -26.77 1.21
CA TYR A 336 22.01 -25.38 0.77
C TYR A 336 21.17 -24.42 1.64
N PRO A 337 19.88 -24.72 1.96
CA PRO A 337 19.08 -23.87 2.86
C PRO A 337 19.74 -23.67 4.23
N ALA A 338 20.31 -24.74 4.81
CA ALA A 338 20.93 -24.69 6.12
C ALA A 338 22.21 -23.83 6.12
N VAL A 339 23.00 -23.90 5.05
CA VAL A 339 24.20 -23.06 4.90
C VAL A 339 23.83 -21.60 4.68
N VAL A 340 22.85 -21.29 3.83
CA VAL A 340 22.39 -19.91 3.63
C VAL A 340 21.83 -19.31 4.93
N LEU A 341 21.02 -20.08 5.68
CA LEU A 341 20.54 -19.67 7.00
C LEU A 341 21.68 -19.45 7.99
N GLY A 342 22.66 -20.36 8.03
CA GLY A 342 23.84 -20.26 8.87
C GLY A 342 24.68 -19.01 8.56
N LEU A 343 24.91 -18.71 7.28
CA LEU A 343 25.59 -17.51 6.83
C LEU A 343 24.83 -16.24 7.23
N GLY A 344 23.49 -16.24 7.11
CA GLY A 344 22.65 -15.14 7.58
C GLY A 344 22.77 -14.90 9.09
N ILE A 345 22.75 -15.97 9.89
CA ILE A 345 22.92 -15.89 11.35
C ILE A 345 24.32 -15.36 11.72
N VAL A 346 25.36 -15.88 11.09
CA VAL A 346 26.74 -15.42 11.31
C VAL A 346 26.89 -13.96 10.90
N GLY A 347 26.34 -13.56 9.75
CA GLY A 347 26.33 -12.17 9.29
C GLY A 347 25.63 -11.23 10.28
N ALA A 348 24.45 -11.63 10.78
CA ALA A 348 23.74 -10.89 11.81
C ALA A 348 24.53 -10.78 13.11
N ALA A 349 25.17 -11.87 13.56
CA ALA A 349 26.02 -11.88 14.75
C ALA A 349 27.24 -10.94 14.59
N VAL A 350 27.91 -10.97 13.45
CA VAL A 350 29.02 -10.06 13.13
C VAL A 350 28.54 -8.61 13.14
N LEU A 351 27.42 -8.29 12.48
CA LEU A 351 26.85 -6.94 12.49
C LEU A 351 26.47 -6.47 13.89
N SER A 352 25.97 -7.38 14.74
CA SER A 352 25.60 -7.05 16.13
C SER A 352 26.78 -6.57 16.97
N VAL A 353 28.01 -7.00 16.63
CA VAL A 353 29.25 -6.63 17.31
C VAL A 353 29.96 -5.48 16.61
N VAL A 354 30.19 -5.59 15.30
CA VAL A 354 31.00 -4.65 14.51
C VAL A 354 30.27 -3.33 14.26
N ALA A 355 28.96 -3.39 14.03
CA ALA A 355 28.11 -2.25 13.70
C ALA A 355 26.89 -2.21 14.62
N SER A 356 27.11 -2.38 15.93
CA SER A 356 26.06 -2.55 16.95
C SER A 356 24.99 -1.45 16.91
N GLY A 357 25.37 -0.19 16.64
CA GLY A 357 24.43 0.92 16.49
C GLY A 357 23.47 0.73 15.31
N LEU A 358 24.00 0.36 14.14
CA LEU A 358 23.21 0.07 12.93
C LEU A 358 22.32 -1.16 13.16
N PHE A 359 22.90 -2.25 13.68
CA PHE A 359 22.16 -3.47 13.97
C PHE A 359 20.98 -3.21 14.92
N ASN A 360 21.21 -2.52 16.03
CA ASN A 360 20.16 -2.17 16.98
C ASN A 360 19.12 -1.21 16.39
N ASN A 361 19.50 -0.34 15.46
CA ASN A 361 18.56 0.52 14.74
C ASN A 361 17.64 -0.31 13.83
N VAL A 362 18.23 -1.17 12.99
CA VAL A 362 17.49 -2.04 12.06
C VAL A 362 16.57 -2.99 12.83
N VAL A 363 17.07 -3.70 13.84
CA VAL A 363 16.26 -4.66 14.62
C VAL A 363 15.12 -3.95 15.36
N ARG A 364 15.37 -2.81 16.01
CA ARG A 364 14.31 -2.07 16.70
C ARG A 364 13.25 -1.56 15.73
N ASN A 365 13.64 -1.04 14.57
CA ASN A 365 12.69 -0.55 13.58
C ASN A 365 11.91 -1.70 12.94
N LEU A 366 12.56 -2.82 12.63
CA LEU A 366 11.89 -4.01 12.12
C LEU A 366 10.84 -4.50 13.12
N LEU A 367 11.22 -4.74 14.39
CA LEU A 367 10.26 -5.19 15.42
C LEU A 367 9.15 -4.18 15.68
N ARG A 368 9.44 -2.87 15.61
CA ARG A 368 8.42 -1.81 15.73
C ARG A 368 7.43 -1.83 14.57
N ILE A 369 7.86 -2.23 13.38
CA ILE A 369 7.06 -2.18 12.15
C ILE A 369 6.31 -3.50 11.93
N VAL A 370 6.91 -4.67 12.17
CA VAL A 370 6.31 -5.99 11.90
C VAL A 370 6.01 -6.83 13.15
N GLY A 371 6.55 -6.47 14.32
CA GLY A 371 6.57 -7.35 15.50
C GLY A 371 5.30 -7.37 16.34
N PHE A 372 4.16 -6.84 15.86
CA PHE A 372 2.88 -6.72 16.58
C PHE A 372 2.94 -5.99 17.93
N SER A 373 4.10 -5.41 18.26
CA SER A 373 4.39 -4.78 19.54
C SER A 373 4.53 -3.26 19.40
N ALA A 374 3.97 -2.55 20.38
CA ALA A 374 4.17 -1.11 20.56
C ALA A 374 4.73 -0.86 21.96
N GLY A 375 5.82 -0.10 22.06
CA GLY A 375 6.37 0.38 23.33
C GLY A 375 5.45 1.38 24.03
N ALA A 376 5.70 1.67 25.32
CA ALA A 376 4.83 2.54 26.13
C ALA A 376 4.63 3.95 25.53
N ALA A 377 5.68 4.55 24.97
CA ALA A 377 5.61 5.88 24.32
C ALA A 377 4.82 5.85 22.99
N THR A 378 4.89 4.75 22.23
CA THR A 378 4.06 4.59 21.03
C THR A 378 2.60 4.30 21.38
N ARG A 379 2.30 3.75 22.56
CA ARG A 379 0.92 3.47 23.01
C ARG A 379 0.07 4.72 23.32
N THR A 380 0.67 5.91 23.36
CA THR A 380 -0.06 7.17 23.52
C THR A 380 -0.41 7.84 22.19
N ILE A 381 0.15 7.37 21.07
CA ILE A 381 -0.10 7.90 19.73
C ILE A 381 -1.15 7.01 19.05
N SER A 382 -2.34 7.56 18.77
CA SER A 382 -3.50 6.80 18.26
C SER A 382 -3.17 5.95 17.02
N GLU A 383 -2.40 6.50 16.08
CA GLU A 383 -2.00 5.83 14.84
C GLU A 383 -0.87 4.78 15.02
N ALA A 384 -0.14 4.79 16.14
CA ALA A 384 0.93 3.81 16.42
C ALA A 384 0.43 2.59 17.22
N GLN A 385 -0.86 2.53 17.58
CA GLN A 385 -1.41 1.39 18.31
C GLN A 385 -1.47 0.13 17.43
N PRO A 386 -1.37 -1.08 18.01
CA PRO A 386 -1.71 -2.31 17.31
C PRO A 386 -3.17 -2.31 16.88
N PHE A 387 -3.43 -2.70 15.63
CA PHE A 387 -4.71 -2.53 14.94
C PHE A 387 -5.86 -3.27 15.64
N ILE A 388 -5.61 -4.50 16.10
CA ILE A 388 -6.61 -5.34 16.80
C ILE A 388 -6.48 -5.28 18.33
N SER A 389 -5.80 -4.26 18.87
CA SER A 389 -5.71 -4.08 20.33
C SER A 389 -7.06 -3.70 20.95
N GLN A 390 -7.27 -4.02 22.23
CA GLN A 390 -8.48 -3.63 22.95
C GLN A 390 -8.70 -2.11 22.94
N ASN A 391 -7.63 -1.31 23.00
CA ASN A 391 -7.73 0.15 22.92
C ASN A 391 -8.25 0.60 21.55
N SER A 392 -7.70 0.06 20.45
CA SER A 392 -8.20 0.39 19.12
C SER A 392 -9.66 -0.06 18.94
N ILE A 393 -10.04 -1.24 19.42
CA ILE A 393 -11.41 -1.75 19.31
C ILE A 393 -12.39 -0.83 20.07
N ARG A 394 -12.05 -0.46 21.31
CA ARG A 394 -12.90 0.43 22.14
C ARG A 394 -12.96 1.86 21.61
N GLN A 395 -11.88 2.37 21.02
CA GLN A 395 -11.84 3.72 20.44
C GLN A 395 -12.92 3.92 19.36
N TYR A 396 -13.26 2.87 18.63
CA TYR A 396 -14.31 2.88 17.60
C TYR A 396 -15.66 2.31 18.10
N GLY A 397 -15.80 2.06 19.41
CA GLY A 397 -17.03 1.52 19.98
C GLY A 397 -17.38 0.12 19.50
N LEU A 398 -16.37 -0.70 19.17
CA LEU A 398 -16.53 -2.05 18.63
C LEU A 398 -16.38 -3.11 19.74
N ASN A 399 -16.89 -4.31 19.48
CA ASN A 399 -16.87 -5.42 20.44
C ASN A 399 -15.77 -6.46 20.15
N SER A 400 -15.24 -6.52 18.93
CA SER A 400 -14.32 -7.58 18.51
C SER A 400 -13.29 -7.12 17.48
N ALA A 401 -12.23 -7.92 17.32
CA ALA A 401 -11.20 -7.69 16.31
C ALA A 401 -11.74 -7.84 14.87
N SER A 402 -12.68 -8.76 14.65
CA SER A 402 -13.33 -8.93 13.35
C SER A 402 -14.15 -7.71 12.98
N GLU A 403 -14.89 -7.10 13.92
CA GLU A 403 -15.58 -5.83 13.68
C GLU A 403 -14.60 -4.71 13.30
N ARG A 404 -13.42 -4.64 13.93
CA ARG A 404 -12.40 -3.64 13.59
C ARG A 404 -11.86 -3.82 12.16
N VAL A 405 -11.66 -5.06 11.72
CA VAL A 405 -11.29 -5.42 10.35
C VAL A 405 -12.41 -5.07 9.37
N VAL A 406 -13.66 -5.42 9.70
CA VAL A 406 -14.83 -5.13 8.87
C VAL A 406 -15.04 -3.63 8.71
N MET A 407 -14.80 -2.83 9.75
CA MET A 407 -14.87 -1.37 9.64
C MET A 407 -13.81 -0.80 8.67
N GLU A 408 -12.65 -1.43 8.57
CA GLU A 408 -11.53 -0.96 7.76
C GLU A 408 -11.64 -1.38 6.28
N TYR A 409 -11.96 -2.66 6.05
CA TYR A 409 -11.88 -3.29 4.74
C TYR A 409 -13.21 -3.90 4.27
N GLY A 410 -14.26 -3.79 5.08
CA GLY A 410 -15.43 -4.64 4.92
C GLY A 410 -15.04 -6.12 5.06
N ILE A 411 -15.75 -6.97 4.32
CA ILE A 411 -15.44 -8.40 4.24
C ILE A 411 -14.27 -8.73 3.31
N THR A 412 -13.81 -7.76 2.51
CA THR A 412 -12.80 -8.00 1.46
C THR A 412 -11.46 -8.46 2.03
N PHE A 413 -11.14 -8.11 3.27
CA PHE A 413 -9.95 -8.63 3.94
C PHE A 413 -10.00 -10.15 4.11
N PHE A 414 -11.14 -10.72 4.52
CA PHE A 414 -11.24 -12.17 4.74
C PHE A 414 -11.14 -12.95 3.43
N THR A 415 -11.76 -12.43 2.35
CA THR A 415 -11.64 -13.01 1.02
C THR A 415 -10.25 -12.80 0.42
N ALA A 416 -9.56 -11.70 0.73
CA ALA A 416 -8.16 -11.51 0.39
C ALA A 416 -7.25 -12.55 1.08
N VAL A 417 -7.43 -12.77 2.39
CA VAL A 417 -6.70 -13.79 3.14
C VAL A 417 -6.94 -15.17 2.51
N LEU A 418 -8.18 -15.50 2.17
CA LEU A 418 -8.49 -16.73 1.44
C LEU A 418 -7.76 -16.78 0.09
N GLY A 419 -7.75 -15.69 -0.67
CA GLY A 419 -7.04 -15.58 -1.94
C GLY A 419 -5.53 -15.85 -1.81
N VAL A 420 -4.87 -15.24 -0.82
CA VAL A 420 -3.43 -15.45 -0.54
C VAL A 420 -3.17 -16.88 -0.06
N VAL A 421 -3.99 -17.40 0.85
CA VAL A 421 -3.86 -18.79 1.33
C VAL A 421 -4.06 -19.78 0.18
N LEU A 422 -5.02 -19.54 -0.72
CA LEU A 422 -5.23 -20.38 -1.90
C LEU A 422 -4.08 -20.25 -2.90
N MET A 423 -3.54 -19.06 -3.15
CA MET A 423 -2.33 -18.87 -3.97
C MET A 423 -1.18 -19.68 -3.40
N HIS A 424 -0.97 -19.60 -2.09
CA HIS A 424 0.13 -20.30 -1.44
C HIS A 424 -0.09 -21.81 -1.33
N ALA A 425 -1.30 -22.29 -1.06
CA ALA A 425 -1.60 -23.71 -0.89
C ALA A 425 -1.76 -24.47 -2.22
N ARG A 426 -2.11 -23.78 -3.31
CA ARG A 426 -2.42 -24.40 -4.60
C ARG A 426 -1.26 -25.24 -5.17
N PRO A 427 0.00 -24.78 -5.20
CA PRO A 427 1.12 -25.62 -5.67
C PRO A 427 1.25 -26.93 -4.87
N LEU A 428 1.09 -26.86 -3.54
CA LEU A 428 1.10 -28.05 -2.67
C LEU A 428 -0.03 -29.03 -3.00
N ILE A 429 -1.25 -28.51 -3.20
CA ILE A 429 -2.42 -29.33 -3.57
C ILE A 429 -2.21 -29.96 -4.95
N GLN A 430 -1.70 -29.20 -5.92
CA GLN A 430 -1.49 -29.67 -7.29
C GLN A 430 -0.37 -30.70 -7.41
N LYS A 431 0.68 -30.61 -6.57
CA LYS A 431 1.73 -31.64 -6.53
C LYS A 431 1.16 -33.02 -6.20
N GLY A 432 0.10 -33.09 -5.40
CA GLY A 432 -0.65 -34.33 -5.14
C GLY A 432 0.13 -35.42 -4.37
N THR A 433 1.26 -35.09 -3.76
CA THR A 433 2.10 -36.05 -3.01
C THR A 433 1.75 -36.09 -1.53
N GLN A 434 2.00 -37.23 -0.86
CA GLN A 434 1.81 -37.35 0.59
C GLN A 434 2.64 -36.33 1.37
N ARG A 435 3.86 -36.01 0.89
CA ARG A 435 4.72 -34.98 1.49
C ARG A 435 4.08 -33.59 1.44
N ALA A 436 3.50 -33.21 0.29
CA ALA A 436 2.82 -31.92 0.15
C ALA A 436 1.56 -31.83 1.02
N TYR A 437 0.73 -32.88 1.07
CA TYR A 437 -0.47 -32.90 1.92
C TYR A 437 -0.15 -32.91 3.42
N SER A 438 0.88 -33.65 3.83
CA SER A 438 1.33 -33.65 5.23
C SER A 438 1.92 -32.29 5.64
N TYR A 439 2.67 -31.63 4.76
CA TYR A 439 3.14 -30.26 5.00
C TYR A 439 1.98 -29.27 5.14
N LEU A 440 1.00 -29.31 4.22
CA LEU A 440 -0.16 -28.44 4.25
C LEU A 440 -1.00 -28.67 5.52
N GLY A 441 -1.35 -29.93 5.81
CA GLY A 441 -2.11 -30.29 7.00
C GLY A 441 -1.37 -29.95 8.30
N GLY A 442 -0.07 -30.24 8.37
CA GLY A 442 0.79 -29.90 9.50
C GLY A 442 0.87 -28.38 9.71
N SER A 443 1.05 -27.61 8.65
CA SER A 443 1.10 -26.13 8.70
C SER A 443 -0.22 -25.55 9.20
N LEU A 444 -1.36 -26.08 8.74
CA LEU A 444 -2.68 -25.65 9.22
C LEU A 444 -2.90 -25.99 10.70
N VAL A 445 -2.51 -27.19 11.14
CA VAL A 445 -2.62 -27.60 12.54
C VAL A 445 -1.71 -26.74 13.43
N ILE A 446 -0.45 -26.52 13.05
CA ILE A 446 0.49 -25.68 13.80
C ILE A 446 -0.04 -24.24 13.88
N THR A 447 -0.51 -23.70 12.77
CA THR A 447 -1.10 -22.35 12.75
C THR A 447 -2.33 -22.27 13.66
N ALA A 448 -3.24 -23.24 13.59
CA ALA A 448 -4.39 -23.30 14.49
C ALA A 448 -3.97 -23.40 15.96
N LEU A 449 -2.97 -24.21 16.29
CA LEU A 449 -2.44 -24.34 17.63
C LEU A 449 -1.84 -23.04 18.16
N ILE A 450 -1.14 -22.26 17.32
CA ILE A 450 -0.60 -20.94 17.69
C ILE A 450 -1.71 -19.99 18.15
N PHE A 451 -2.87 -20.02 17.49
CA PHE A 451 -3.99 -19.12 17.80
C PHE A 451 -4.94 -19.67 18.87
N LEU A 452 -5.08 -20.99 19.00
CA LEU A 452 -6.04 -21.64 19.89
C LEU A 452 -5.45 -22.05 21.24
N THR A 453 -4.13 -21.97 21.41
CA THR A 453 -3.45 -22.44 22.63
C THR A 453 -2.46 -21.42 23.16
N PRO A 454 -2.06 -21.49 24.45
CA PRO A 454 -1.01 -20.63 24.99
C PRO A 454 0.40 -21.07 24.57
N LEU A 455 0.57 -22.01 23.63
CA LEU A 455 1.88 -22.54 23.23
C LEU A 455 2.94 -21.46 22.94
N PRO A 456 2.63 -20.38 22.19
CA PRO A 456 3.61 -19.34 21.93
C PRO A 456 4.07 -18.62 23.21
N SER A 457 3.21 -18.50 24.24
CA SER A 457 3.57 -17.86 25.52
C SER A 457 4.53 -18.73 26.34
N VAL A 458 4.30 -20.05 26.32
CA VAL A 458 5.11 -21.03 27.04
C VAL A 458 6.51 -21.11 26.41
N LEU A 459 6.57 -21.22 25.08
CA LEU A 459 7.84 -21.28 24.35
C LEU A 459 8.59 -19.94 24.38
N GLY A 460 7.87 -18.82 24.21
CA GLY A 460 8.46 -17.48 24.28
C GLY A 460 9.12 -17.18 25.63
N GLY A 461 8.49 -17.61 26.74
CA GLY A 461 9.05 -17.46 28.08
C GLY A 461 10.35 -18.23 28.32
N VAL A 462 10.59 -19.33 27.58
CA VAL A 462 11.84 -20.11 27.67
C VAL A 462 12.94 -19.51 26.82
N VAL A 463 12.62 -19.01 25.62
CA VAL A 463 13.60 -18.47 24.66
C VAL A 463 13.88 -16.97 24.88
N GLY A 464 13.06 -16.30 25.70
CA GLY A 464 13.16 -14.85 25.93
C GLY A 464 12.66 -14.01 24.75
N VAL A 465 11.75 -14.57 23.94
CA VAL A 465 11.15 -13.91 22.76
C VAL A 465 9.69 -13.60 23.05
N ASP A 466 9.23 -12.43 22.64
CA ASP A 466 7.82 -12.04 22.77
C ASP A 466 6.91 -13.06 22.06
N GLN A 467 5.78 -13.38 22.69
CA GLN A 467 4.82 -14.36 22.20
C GLN A 467 4.36 -14.09 20.76
N GLN A 468 4.09 -12.82 20.43
CA GLN A 468 3.58 -12.42 19.13
C GLN A 468 4.67 -12.52 18.06
N VAL A 469 5.90 -12.14 18.42
CA VAL A 469 7.07 -12.29 17.56
C VAL A 469 7.34 -13.77 17.29
N LEU A 470 7.28 -14.63 18.31
CA LEU A 470 7.47 -16.07 18.12
C LEU A 470 6.40 -16.69 17.21
N GLY A 471 5.12 -16.33 17.41
CA GLY A 471 4.04 -16.77 16.54
C GLY A 471 4.25 -16.34 15.08
N LEU A 472 4.66 -15.08 14.87
CA LEU A 472 5.00 -14.56 13.55
C LEU A 472 6.17 -15.32 12.91
N LEU A 473 7.24 -15.59 13.66
CA LEU A 473 8.40 -16.35 13.17
C LEU A 473 8.03 -17.77 12.76
N ILE A 474 7.15 -18.44 13.53
CA ILE A 474 6.68 -19.79 13.17
C ILE A 474 5.86 -19.74 11.88
N VAL A 475 4.91 -18.80 11.77
CA VAL A 475 4.11 -18.64 10.54
C VAL A 475 5.00 -18.29 9.34
N ALA A 476 5.98 -17.40 9.52
CA ALA A 476 6.93 -17.07 8.48
C ALA A 476 7.77 -18.28 8.06
N ALA A 477 8.21 -19.12 9.01
CA ALA A 477 8.93 -20.36 8.70
C ALA A 477 8.05 -21.37 7.95
N LEU A 478 6.76 -21.49 8.30
CA LEU A 478 5.81 -22.34 7.57
C LEU A 478 5.56 -21.84 6.15
N LEU A 479 5.45 -20.52 5.96
CA LEU A 479 5.33 -19.93 4.62
C LEU A 479 6.62 -20.11 3.79
N ALA A 480 7.79 -19.96 4.41
CA ALA A 480 9.09 -20.13 3.75
C ALA A 480 9.43 -21.60 3.44
N GLY A 481 8.92 -22.56 4.23
CA GLY A 481 9.17 -23.98 4.01
C GLY A 481 8.31 -24.61 2.92
N ALA A 482 7.16 -24.03 2.58
CA ALA A 482 6.29 -24.55 1.52
C ALA A 482 6.97 -24.56 0.14
N PRO A 483 7.66 -23.47 -0.27
CA PRO A 483 8.51 -23.47 -1.45
C PRO A 483 9.69 -24.43 -1.40
N LEU A 484 10.04 -25.05 -0.26
CA LEU A 484 11.07 -26.10 -0.22
C LEU A 484 10.50 -27.51 -0.49
N VAL A 485 9.17 -27.64 -0.54
CA VAL A 485 8.47 -28.91 -0.78
C VAL A 485 8.02 -29.02 -2.24
N VAL A 486 7.67 -27.89 -2.85
CA VAL A 486 7.18 -27.79 -4.23
C VAL A 486 7.69 -26.48 -4.85
N GLU A 487 7.93 -26.47 -6.16
CA GLU A 487 8.28 -25.28 -6.94
C GLU A 487 7.13 -24.26 -6.95
N TYR A 488 7.49 -22.98 -6.83
CA TYR A 488 6.56 -21.85 -6.93
C TYR A 488 7.02 -20.94 -8.07
N GLU A 489 6.07 -20.34 -8.79
CA GLU A 489 6.41 -19.22 -9.66
C GLU A 489 7.02 -18.09 -8.82
N ALA A 490 8.15 -17.52 -9.24
CA ALA A 490 8.85 -16.49 -8.48
C ALA A 490 7.96 -15.26 -8.23
N THR A 491 7.08 -14.92 -9.18
CA THR A 491 6.10 -13.84 -8.99
C THR A 491 5.05 -14.13 -7.93
N ASP A 492 4.60 -15.39 -7.80
CA ASP A 492 3.65 -15.78 -6.77
C ASP A 492 4.33 -15.76 -5.38
N LEU A 493 5.58 -16.24 -5.31
CA LEU A 493 6.38 -16.17 -4.09
C LEU A 493 6.62 -14.71 -3.66
N LEU A 494 6.99 -13.83 -4.60
CA LEU A 494 7.16 -12.40 -4.33
C LEU A 494 5.87 -11.77 -3.78
N PHE A 495 4.72 -12.09 -4.36
CA PHE A 495 3.43 -11.58 -3.88
C PHE A 495 3.11 -12.08 -2.47
N VAL A 496 3.31 -13.36 -2.18
CA VAL A 496 3.07 -13.94 -0.84
C VAL A 496 3.97 -13.29 0.21
N VAL A 497 5.26 -13.14 -0.07
CA VAL A 497 6.22 -12.49 0.85
C VAL A 497 5.82 -11.03 1.09
N TRP A 498 5.53 -10.29 0.03
CA TRP A 498 5.07 -8.90 0.15
C TRP A 498 3.76 -8.79 0.95
N ALA A 499 2.75 -9.61 0.62
CA ALA A 499 1.46 -9.61 1.30
C ALA A 499 1.59 -9.94 2.80
N ALA A 500 2.43 -10.91 3.15
CA ALA A 500 2.67 -11.30 4.54
C ALA A 500 3.29 -10.14 5.35
N PHE A 501 4.30 -9.46 4.78
CA PHE A 501 4.93 -8.32 5.44
C PHE A 501 4.01 -7.12 5.57
N ILE A 502 3.30 -6.72 4.51
CA ILE A 502 2.36 -5.59 4.57
C ILE A 502 1.21 -5.87 5.56
N THR A 503 0.72 -7.12 5.62
CA THR A 503 -0.29 -7.52 6.62
C THR A 503 0.27 -7.41 8.03
N SER A 504 1.47 -7.93 8.26
CA SER A 504 2.15 -7.82 9.56
C SER A 504 2.36 -6.35 9.96
N MET A 505 2.73 -5.48 9.03
CA MET A 505 2.85 -4.04 9.25
C MET A 505 1.54 -3.40 9.68
N ALA A 506 0.48 -3.61 8.89
CA ALA A 506 -0.83 -3.04 9.13
C ALA A 506 -1.45 -3.49 10.46
N PHE A 507 -1.17 -4.72 10.90
CA PHE A 507 -1.66 -5.21 12.18
C PHE A 507 -0.80 -4.76 13.37
N THR A 508 0.50 -4.52 13.14
CA THR A 508 1.40 -3.97 14.16
C THR A 508 1.10 -2.52 14.47
N GLN A 509 0.78 -1.71 13.45
CA GLN A 509 0.38 -0.32 13.67
C GLN A 509 -0.75 0.11 12.73
N VAL A 510 -1.76 0.78 13.29
CA VAL A 510 -2.90 1.33 12.54
C VAL A 510 -2.42 2.16 11.34
N ARG A 511 -1.37 2.96 11.50
CA ARG A 511 -0.82 3.83 10.44
C ARG A 511 -0.50 3.12 9.13
N PHE A 512 -0.20 1.81 9.11
CA PHE A 512 0.16 1.11 7.88
C PHE A 512 -1.03 0.48 7.13
N ASN A 513 -2.26 0.63 7.61
CA ASN A 513 -3.44 0.00 6.99
C ASN A 513 -3.73 0.52 5.57
N TYR A 514 -3.28 1.74 5.22
CA TYR A 514 -3.43 2.24 3.84
C TYR A 514 -2.57 1.49 2.81
N TYR A 515 -1.47 0.86 3.22
CA TYR A 515 -0.66 0.00 2.34
C TYR A 515 -1.37 -1.32 2.04
N LEU A 516 -1.96 -1.93 3.07
CA LEU A 516 -2.64 -3.22 2.98
C LEU A 516 -3.87 -3.17 2.07
N ALA A 517 -4.47 -2.00 1.85
CA ALA A 517 -5.56 -1.81 0.89
C ALA A 517 -5.23 -2.36 -0.51
N ILE A 518 -4.02 -2.09 -1.03
CA ILE A 518 -3.59 -2.56 -2.36
C ILE A 518 -3.47 -4.08 -2.38
N VAL A 519 -2.85 -4.67 -1.36
CA VAL A 519 -2.70 -6.13 -1.24
C VAL A 519 -4.06 -6.82 -1.18
N VAL A 520 -5.00 -6.27 -0.39
CA VAL A 520 -6.36 -6.81 -0.23
C VAL A 520 -7.09 -6.85 -1.56
N VAL A 521 -7.10 -5.76 -2.33
CA VAL A 521 -7.85 -5.72 -3.59
C VAL A 521 -7.21 -6.58 -4.69
N VAL A 522 -5.88 -6.69 -4.72
CA VAL A 522 -5.16 -7.57 -5.66
C VAL A 522 -5.40 -9.04 -5.32
N ALA A 523 -5.36 -9.42 -4.05
CA ALA A 523 -5.67 -10.79 -3.62
C ALA A 523 -7.12 -11.19 -3.95
N ASN A 524 -8.05 -10.24 -3.86
CA ASN A 524 -9.43 -10.44 -4.31
C ASN A 524 -9.54 -10.56 -5.84
N ALA A 525 -8.76 -9.80 -6.62
CA ALA A 525 -8.70 -9.97 -8.07
C ALA A 525 -8.24 -11.38 -8.46
N TYR A 526 -7.23 -11.91 -7.76
CA TYR A 526 -6.79 -13.30 -7.90
C TYR A 526 -7.90 -14.29 -7.54
N LEU A 527 -8.51 -14.16 -6.36
CA LEU A 527 -9.58 -15.05 -5.92
C LEU A 527 -10.76 -15.05 -6.90
N PHE A 528 -11.14 -13.87 -7.38
CA PHE A 528 -12.20 -13.70 -8.35
C PHE A 528 -11.92 -14.47 -9.65
N ALA A 529 -10.70 -14.38 -10.20
CA ALA A 529 -10.33 -15.19 -11.36
C ALA A 529 -10.34 -16.70 -11.07
N ARG A 530 -10.01 -17.14 -9.85
CA ARG A 530 -10.13 -18.55 -9.48
C ARG A 530 -11.57 -19.02 -9.46
N VAL A 531 -12.48 -18.21 -8.95
CA VAL A 531 -13.91 -18.51 -8.95
C VAL A 531 -14.45 -18.54 -10.40
N LEU A 532 -14.04 -17.58 -11.23
CA LEU A 532 -14.41 -17.54 -12.65
C LEU A 532 -13.84 -18.72 -13.46
N ALA A 533 -12.72 -19.31 -13.05
CA ALA A 533 -12.18 -20.49 -13.72
C ALA A 533 -12.86 -21.79 -13.27
N PHE A 534 -13.50 -21.80 -12.10
CA PHE A 534 -14.21 -22.97 -11.57
C PHE A 534 -15.61 -23.10 -12.16
N ILE A 535 -16.25 -21.96 -12.40
CA ILE A 535 -17.48 -21.84 -13.18
C ILE A 535 -16.98 -21.86 -14.63
N ASP A 536 -17.36 -22.80 -15.49
CA ASP A 536 -16.84 -22.87 -16.87
C ASP A 536 -17.40 -21.71 -17.73
N VAL A 537 -16.95 -20.49 -17.42
CA VAL A 537 -17.43 -19.24 -18.03
C VAL A 537 -17.00 -19.22 -19.49
N ASP A 538 -15.84 -19.78 -19.85
CA ASP A 538 -15.41 -19.84 -21.25
C ASP A 538 -16.28 -20.78 -22.09
N ALA A 539 -16.73 -21.93 -21.56
CA ALA A 539 -17.72 -22.77 -22.23
C ALA A 539 -19.10 -22.10 -22.32
N ALA A 540 -19.50 -21.34 -21.28
CA ALA A 540 -20.74 -20.56 -21.29
C ALA A 540 -20.71 -19.41 -22.30
N LEU A 541 -19.57 -18.74 -22.42
CA LEU A 541 -19.28 -17.66 -23.36
C LEU A 541 -19.15 -18.16 -24.80
N ALA A 542 -18.78 -19.44 -24.99
CA ALA A 542 -18.68 -20.08 -26.29
C ALA A 542 -19.99 -20.75 -26.73
N ALA A 543 -20.83 -21.20 -25.79
CA ALA A 543 -22.14 -21.82 -26.06
C ALA A 543 -23.24 -20.79 -26.32
N ALA A 544 -23.16 -19.61 -25.70
CA ALA A 544 -23.95 -18.47 -26.11
C ALA A 544 -23.37 -17.94 -27.44
N ASP A 545 -24.04 -18.18 -28.58
CA ASP A 545 -23.73 -17.55 -29.88
C ASP A 545 -24.12 -16.06 -29.87
N LEU A 546 -23.76 -15.38 -28.79
CA LEU A 546 -24.08 -14.01 -28.46
C LEU A 546 -22.81 -13.34 -27.97
N GLU A 547 -22.55 -12.20 -28.57
CA GLU A 547 -21.39 -11.36 -28.40
C GLU A 547 -21.21 -10.85 -26.95
N VAL A 548 -20.74 -11.68 -26.02
CA VAL A 548 -20.49 -11.25 -24.62
C VAL A 548 -19.36 -10.20 -24.50
N ARG A 549 -18.57 -9.99 -25.57
CA ARG A 549 -17.66 -8.83 -25.73
C ARG A 549 -18.39 -7.47 -25.66
N THR A 550 -19.70 -7.44 -25.91
CA THR A 550 -20.55 -6.24 -25.85
C THR A 550 -21.14 -6.01 -24.44
N ILE A 551 -21.20 -7.04 -23.59
CA ILE A 551 -21.75 -6.96 -22.22
C ILE A 551 -20.75 -6.33 -21.25
N GLY A 552 -19.46 -6.65 -21.37
CA GLY A 552 -18.40 -5.90 -20.66
C GLY A 552 -18.40 -4.40 -21.01
N PHE A 553 -18.94 -4.04 -22.17
CA PHE A 553 -19.02 -2.68 -22.69
C PHE A 553 -20.17 -1.86 -22.09
N ALA A 554 -21.30 -2.49 -21.75
CA ALA A 554 -22.44 -1.82 -21.13
C ALA A 554 -22.38 -1.92 -19.60
N THR A 555 -22.09 -3.09 -19.03
CA THR A 555 -22.23 -3.31 -17.58
C THR A 555 -21.19 -2.53 -16.78
N VAL A 556 -19.96 -2.36 -17.28
CA VAL A 556 -18.92 -1.65 -16.52
C VAL A 556 -19.22 -0.14 -16.48
N PRO A 557 -19.41 0.59 -17.60
CA PRO A 557 -19.78 2.01 -17.56
C PRO A 557 -21.18 2.27 -16.97
N VAL A 558 -22.12 1.32 -17.06
CA VAL A 558 -23.44 1.43 -16.42
C VAL A 558 -23.32 1.24 -14.91
N VAL A 559 -22.64 0.22 -14.39
CA VAL A 559 -22.43 0.06 -12.93
C VAL A 559 -21.73 1.29 -12.36
N PHE A 560 -20.68 1.74 -13.04
CA PHE A 560 -19.91 2.92 -12.66
C PHE A 560 -20.71 4.23 -12.82
N GLY A 561 -21.48 4.40 -13.89
CA GLY A 561 -22.38 5.53 -14.14
C GLY A 561 -23.59 5.57 -13.20
N LEU A 562 -24.07 4.41 -12.74
CA LEU A 562 -25.13 4.27 -11.75
C LEU A 562 -24.62 4.58 -10.34
N LEU A 563 -23.32 4.39 -10.04
CA LEU A 563 -22.67 4.83 -8.81
C LEU A 563 -22.51 6.36 -8.70
N LEU A 564 -22.91 7.13 -9.73
CA LEU A 564 -23.05 8.59 -9.69
C LEU A 564 -24.46 9.03 -9.26
N LEU A 565 -25.43 8.11 -9.11
CA LEU A 565 -26.79 8.40 -8.67
C LEU A 565 -26.92 8.28 -7.14
N ASP A 566 -27.94 8.91 -6.58
CA ASP A 566 -28.29 8.88 -5.15
C ASP A 566 -28.26 7.46 -4.54
N GLN A 567 -27.81 7.31 -3.28
CA GLN A 567 -27.41 6.06 -2.63
C GLN A 567 -28.50 4.98 -2.68
N THR A 568 -29.77 5.39 -2.57
CA THR A 568 -30.93 4.50 -2.66
C THR A 568 -31.26 4.09 -4.10
N LEU A 569 -31.06 4.98 -5.07
CA LEU A 569 -31.31 4.69 -6.48
C LEU A 569 -30.19 3.84 -7.08
N ALA A 570 -28.92 4.10 -6.72
CA ALA A 570 -27.79 3.30 -7.16
C ALA A 570 -27.91 1.84 -6.70
N ALA A 571 -28.30 1.60 -5.45
CA ALA A 571 -28.51 0.24 -4.93
C ALA A 571 -29.71 -0.47 -5.57
N ILE A 572 -30.85 0.22 -5.70
CA ILE A 572 -32.07 -0.33 -6.32
C ILE A 572 -31.87 -0.57 -7.82
N VAL A 573 -31.15 0.32 -8.51
CA VAL A 573 -30.92 0.23 -9.96
C VAL A 573 -29.75 -0.69 -10.28
N VAL A 574 -28.73 -0.87 -9.42
CA VAL A 574 -27.76 -1.96 -9.56
C VAL A 574 -28.44 -3.30 -9.32
N ALA A 575 -29.26 -3.43 -8.27
CA ALA A 575 -30.06 -4.64 -8.04
C ALA A 575 -31.02 -4.89 -9.22
N ALA A 576 -31.69 -3.86 -9.74
CA ALA A 576 -32.58 -3.97 -10.89
C ALA A 576 -31.85 -4.16 -12.22
N ALA A 577 -30.65 -3.62 -12.41
CA ALA A 577 -29.83 -3.83 -13.61
C ALA A 577 -29.21 -5.22 -13.61
N VAL A 578 -28.83 -5.74 -12.44
CA VAL A 578 -28.45 -7.14 -12.24
C VAL A 578 -29.65 -8.05 -12.47
N LEU A 579 -30.84 -7.68 -11.98
CA LEU A 579 -32.08 -8.42 -12.21
C LEU A 579 -32.54 -8.37 -13.68
N VAL A 580 -32.44 -7.21 -14.34
CA VAL A 580 -32.79 -7.01 -15.75
C VAL A 580 -31.75 -7.66 -16.65
N SER A 581 -30.47 -7.64 -16.27
CA SER A 581 -29.42 -8.44 -16.93
C SER A 581 -29.56 -9.93 -16.65
N ALA A 582 -30.23 -10.35 -15.57
CA ALA A 582 -30.61 -11.74 -15.35
C ALA A 582 -31.88 -12.13 -16.13
N ILE A 583 -32.82 -11.20 -16.34
CA ILE A 583 -34.12 -11.42 -17.01
C ILE A 583 -33.99 -11.32 -18.53
N MET A 584 -33.16 -10.41 -19.07
CA MET A 584 -32.93 -10.25 -20.51
C MET A 584 -32.05 -11.35 -21.13
N PHE A 585 -31.57 -12.30 -20.33
CA PHE A 585 -30.60 -13.34 -20.71
C PHE A 585 -31.09 -14.78 -20.49
N VAL A 586 -32.39 -14.95 -20.27
CA VAL A 586 -33.06 -16.24 -20.51
C VAL A 586 -33.36 -16.22 -22.01
N ASP A 587 -32.45 -16.71 -22.86
CA ASP A 587 -32.69 -18.03 -23.44
C ASP A 587 -31.43 -18.90 -23.70
N GLU A 588 -30.18 -18.43 -23.47
CA GLU A 588 -28.98 -19.25 -23.83
C GLU A 588 -27.77 -19.14 -22.87
N LEU A 589 -28.00 -18.80 -21.59
CA LEU A 589 -27.03 -19.05 -20.51
C LEU A 589 -27.63 -20.03 -19.52
N GLU A 590 -26.86 -21.01 -19.05
CA GLU A 590 -27.29 -21.80 -17.90
C GLU A 590 -27.36 -20.86 -16.69
N GLY A 591 -28.56 -20.38 -16.35
CA GLY A 591 -28.79 -19.22 -15.46
C GLY A 591 -28.09 -19.25 -14.10
N HIS A 592 -27.58 -20.41 -13.66
CA HIS A 592 -26.78 -20.56 -12.45
C HIS A 592 -25.41 -19.86 -12.52
N GLN A 593 -24.79 -19.71 -13.69
CA GLN A 593 -23.45 -19.12 -13.81
C GLN A 593 -23.48 -17.58 -13.65
N VAL A 594 -24.47 -16.92 -14.26
CA VAL A 594 -24.73 -15.47 -14.07
C VAL A 594 -25.14 -15.18 -12.62
N LEU A 595 -25.99 -16.02 -12.04
CA LEU A 595 -26.34 -15.97 -10.61
C LEU A 595 -25.11 -16.13 -9.72
N THR A 596 -24.14 -16.96 -10.10
CA THR A 596 -22.92 -17.16 -9.30
C THR A 596 -21.98 -15.95 -9.38
N ILE A 597 -21.79 -15.36 -10.57
CA ILE A 597 -20.99 -14.12 -10.71
C ILE A 597 -21.66 -12.96 -9.96
N ALA A 598 -22.97 -12.80 -10.12
CA ALA A 598 -23.75 -11.80 -9.38
C ALA A 598 -23.71 -12.06 -7.87
N ALA A 599 -23.81 -13.32 -7.44
CA ALA A 599 -23.68 -13.71 -6.04
C ALA A 599 -22.28 -13.43 -5.49
N VAL A 600 -21.21 -13.64 -6.25
CA VAL A 600 -19.83 -13.33 -5.83
C VAL A 600 -19.64 -11.82 -5.74
N LEU A 601 -20.12 -11.05 -6.72
CA LEU A 601 -20.08 -9.59 -6.69
C LEU A 601 -20.89 -9.04 -5.52
N LEU A 602 -22.10 -9.54 -5.28
CA LEU A 602 -22.93 -9.12 -4.15
C LEU A 602 -22.34 -9.60 -2.82
N LEU A 603 -21.84 -10.82 -2.75
CA LEU A 603 -21.29 -11.39 -1.53
C LEU A 603 -20.03 -10.67 -1.12
N VAL A 604 -19.13 -10.30 -2.04
CA VAL A 604 -17.83 -9.67 -1.76
C VAL A 604 -17.91 -8.13 -1.73
N ALA A 605 -18.70 -7.52 -2.62
CA ALA A 605 -18.72 -6.07 -2.81
C ALA A 605 -19.94 -5.36 -2.17
N ALA A 606 -20.97 -6.06 -1.67
CA ALA A 606 -22.14 -5.37 -1.12
C ALA A 606 -22.04 -5.05 0.39
N PRO A 607 -21.63 -5.98 1.29
CA PRO A 607 -21.58 -5.68 2.73
C PRO A 607 -20.49 -4.65 3.03
N VAL A 608 -20.87 -3.55 3.70
CA VAL A 608 -20.00 -2.43 4.15
C VAL A 608 -19.52 -1.52 3.01
N LEU A 609 -19.12 -2.07 1.88
CA LEU A 609 -18.60 -1.31 0.75
C LEU A 609 -19.69 -0.46 0.07
N ALA A 610 -20.88 -1.06 -0.15
CA ALA A 610 -22.01 -0.38 -0.78
C ALA A 610 -23.14 -0.04 0.19
N VAL A 611 -23.30 -0.83 1.27
CA VAL A 611 -24.39 -0.67 2.24
C VAL A 611 -23.81 -0.55 3.66
N PRO A 612 -24.12 0.52 4.41
CA PRO A 612 -23.77 0.65 5.82
C PRO A 612 -24.29 -0.51 6.66
N VAL A 613 -23.48 -0.97 7.61
CA VAL A 613 -23.88 -1.94 8.62
C VAL A 613 -23.58 -1.37 10.01
N THR A 614 -24.36 -1.79 11.00
CA THR A 614 -24.10 -1.43 12.40
C THR A 614 -23.17 -2.47 13.03
N LEU A 615 -22.03 -2.01 13.55
CA LEU A 615 -21.06 -2.82 14.30
C LEU A 615 -21.07 -2.41 15.78
N GLY A 616 -20.51 -3.21 16.69
CA GLY A 616 -20.42 -2.83 18.10
C GLY A 616 -21.75 -2.79 18.86
N ALA A 617 -22.87 -3.20 18.24
CA ALA A 617 -24.17 -3.22 18.89
C ALA A 617 -24.19 -4.25 20.03
N SER A 618 -24.77 -3.87 21.17
CA SER A 618 -24.95 -4.73 22.32
C SER A 618 -26.26 -4.38 23.04
N ALA A 619 -26.63 -5.13 24.07
CA ALA A 619 -27.82 -4.82 24.87
C ALA A 619 -27.78 -3.41 25.51
N GLN A 620 -26.60 -2.79 25.61
CA GLN A 620 -26.38 -1.48 26.25
C GLN A 620 -25.93 -0.37 25.27
N SER A 621 -25.57 -0.71 24.03
CA SER A 621 -25.07 0.25 23.02
C SER A 621 -25.75 0.01 21.67
N GLY A 622 -26.24 1.08 21.04
CA GLY A 622 -26.85 1.04 19.71
C GLY A 622 -25.86 0.70 18.58
N GLY A 623 -24.56 0.60 18.88
CA GLY A 623 -23.50 0.31 17.91
C GLY A 623 -23.08 1.54 17.09
N THR A 624 -22.07 1.34 16.25
CA THR A 624 -21.50 2.33 15.33
C THR A 624 -21.81 1.93 13.90
N GLN A 625 -22.40 2.82 13.11
CA GLN A 625 -22.61 2.58 11.68
C GLN A 625 -21.32 2.77 10.90
N THR A 626 -21.03 1.83 10.00
CA THR A 626 -19.96 1.97 9.00
C THR A 626 -20.35 3.02 7.95
N ALA A 627 -19.37 3.70 7.37
CA ALA A 627 -19.61 4.63 6.26
C ALA A 627 -19.22 4.00 4.92
N THR A 628 -20.04 4.21 3.88
CA THR A 628 -19.64 3.90 2.49
C THR A 628 -18.56 4.87 2.01
N ALA A 629 -17.90 4.57 0.88
CA ALA A 629 -16.89 5.45 0.32
C ALA A 629 -17.43 6.88 0.04
N VAL A 630 -18.66 6.99 -0.48
CA VAL A 630 -19.32 8.29 -0.74
C VAL A 630 -19.60 9.04 0.56
N GLN A 631 -20.10 8.35 1.60
CA GLN A 631 -20.34 8.95 2.91
C GLN A 631 -19.02 9.42 3.55
N GLY A 632 -17.96 8.63 3.44
CA GLY A 632 -16.61 8.98 3.88
C GLY A 632 -16.05 10.20 3.12
N GLY A 633 -16.29 10.29 1.81
CA GLY A 633 -15.93 11.46 1.01
C GLY A 633 -16.52 12.77 1.54
N ASN A 634 -17.77 12.70 2.03
CA ASN A 634 -18.51 13.83 2.55
C ASN A 634 -18.34 14.05 4.07
N SER A 635 -17.47 13.31 4.76
CA SER A 635 -17.31 13.39 6.22
C SER A 635 -16.11 14.23 6.69
N THR A 636 -15.18 14.58 5.80
CA THR A 636 -13.98 15.34 6.18
C THR A 636 -14.21 16.86 6.17
N GLY A 637 -13.33 17.57 6.88
CA GLY A 637 -13.31 19.02 7.01
C GLY A 637 -11.98 19.53 7.60
N PRO A 638 -11.82 20.86 7.72
CA PRO A 638 -10.64 21.46 8.35
C PRO A 638 -10.35 20.96 9.76
N GLY A 639 -9.07 20.93 10.11
CA GLY A 639 -8.59 20.45 11.40
C GLY A 639 -8.75 21.47 12.52
N ALA A 640 -8.22 21.10 13.69
CA ALA A 640 -8.30 21.90 14.91
C ALA A 640 -7.61 23.27 14.82
N VAL A 641 -6.84 23.58 13.75
CA VAL A 641 -6.18 24.88 13.57
C VAL A 641 -7.17 26.04 13.62
N LEU A 642 -8.41 25.87 13.16
CA LEU A 642 -9.47 26.87 13.29
C LEU A 642 -9.76 27.24 14.77
N ALA A 643 -9.58 26.33 15.71
CA ALA A 643 -9.77 26.61 17.13
C ALA A 643 -8.63 27.46 17.72
N TRP A 644 -7.46 27.46 17.07
CA TRP A 644 -6.26 28.19 17.51
C TRP A 644 -6.05 29.50 16.75
N GLU A 645 -6.76 29.72 15.64
CA GLU A 645 -6.64 30.90 14.78
C GLU A 645 -6.73 32.21 15.57
N GLY A 646 -7.77 32.38 16.39
CA GLY A 646 -7.89 33.57 17.24
C GLY A 646 -6.75 33.73 18.27
N THR A 647 -6.13 32.63 18.69
CA THR A 647 -4.94 32.67 19.57
C THR A 647 -3.69 33.05 18.78
N PHE A 648 -3.53 32.56 17.55
CA PHE A 648 -2.45 32.95 16.65
C PHE A 648 -2.55 34.42 16.26
N ASP A 649 -3.74 34.91 15.93
CA ASP A 649 -3.99 36.33 15.67
C ASP A 649 -3.64 37.19 16.89
N TRP A 650 -4.07 36.75 18.08
CA TRP A 650 -3.70 37.44 19.31
C TRP A 650 -2.18 37.45 19.49
N MET A 651 -1.50 36.30 19.36
CA MET A 651 -0.05 36.25 19.50
C MET A 651 0.66 37.11 18.45
N GLN A 652 0.26 37.08 17.19
CA GLN A 652 0.86 37.89 16.13
C GLN A 652 0.72 39.39 16.43
N ASN A 653 -0.43 39.81 16.96
CA ASN A 653 -0.70 41.20 17.30
C ASN A 653 -0.10 41.64 18.65
N ASN A 654 0.23 40.70 19.54
CA ASN A 654 0.72 40.98 20.90
C ASN A 654 2.17 40.51 21.16
N THR A 655 2.82 39.86 20.21
CA THR A 655 4.24 39.51 20.31
C THR A 655 5.08 40.77 20.17
N PRO A 656 5.94 41.12 21.16
CA PRO A 656 6.78 42.29 21.08
C PRO A 656 7.65 42.26 19.82
N ARG A 657 7.64 43.34 19.03
CA ARG A 657 8.52 43.45 17.86
C ARG A 657 9.97 43.31 18.30
N ARG A 658 10.74 42.51 17.56
CA ARG A 658 12.19 42.38 17.77
C ARG A 658 12.80 43.79 17.79
N ALA A 659 13.48 44.15 18.88
CA ALA A 659 14.05 45.48 19.02
C ALA A 659 15.07 45.74 17.90
N THR A 660 14.71 46.58 16.93
CA THR A 660 15.63 47.11 15.94
C THR A 660 16.34 48.32 16.53
N SER A 661 17.36 48.08 17.36
CA SER A 661 18.50 48.98 17.53
C SER A 661 19.49 48.41 18.55
N ALA A 662 20.77 48.48 18.21
CA ALA A 662 21.85 48.41 19.16
C ALA A 662 21.75 49.62 20.10
N ALA A 663 21.07 49.45 21.23
CA ALA A 663 21.13 50.34 22.38
C ALA A 663 21.26 49.47 23.63
N PRO A 664 22.17 49.79 24.57
CA PRO A 664 22.50 48.92 25.68
C PRO A 664 21.26 48.68 26.57
N ALA A 665 20.98 47.41 26.84
CA ALA A 665 19.83 46.96 27.59
C ALA A 665 19.84 47.50 29.03
N THR A 666 18.86 48.33 29.38
CA THR A 666 18.37 48.43 30.75
C THR A 666 17.22 47.44 30.94
N PRO A 667 17.23 46.61 31.99
CA PRO A 667 16.22 45.58 32.18
C PRO A 667 14.90 46.21 32.67
N SER A 668 13.91 46.33 31.78
CA SER A 668 12.56 46.71 32.19
C SER A 668 11.82 45.49 32.76
N ARG A 669 11.37 45.62 34.01
CA ARG A 669 10.47 44.70 34.72
C ARG A 669 9.31 44.23 33.83
N TRP A 670 9.06 42.93 33.84
CA TRP A 670 7.81 42.33 33.39
C TRP A 670 6.65 42.87 34.23
N SER A 671 5.72 43.61 33.61
CA SER A 671 4.46 43.98 34.25
C SER A 671 3.47 42.82 34.11
N THR A 672 3.25 42.09 35.19
CA THR A 672 2.13 41.14 35.32
C THR A 672 0.84 41.91 35.55
N THR A 673 0.13 42.23 34.47
CA THR A 673 -1.30 42.60 34.52
C THR A 673 -2.05 41.60 33.67
N ALA A 674 -2.61 40.59 34.32
CA ALA A 674 -3.62 39.72 33.74
C ALA A 674 -4.92 40.51 33.53
N PRO A 675 -5.61 40.38 32.39
CA PRO A 675 -6.96 40.93 32.26
C PRO A 675 -7.95 39.96 32.91
N THR A 676 -8.72 40.45 33.87
CA THR A 676 -9.95 39.81 34.35
C THR A 676 -10.96 39.75 33.20
N SER A 677 -11.18 38.58 32.62
CA SER A 677 -12.29 38.34 31.71
C SER A 677 -13.61 38.29 32.48
N GLY A 678 -14.56 39.13 32.06
CA GLY A 678 -15.93 39.09 32.54
C GLY A 678 -16.62 37.81 32.09
N LEU A 679 -16.60 36.79 32.94
CA LEU A 679 -17.53 35.66 32.88
C LEU A 679 -18.84 36.08 33.57
N THR A 680 -19.83 36.48 32.77
CA THR A 680 -21.22 36.55 33.21
C THR A 680 -21.71 35.13 33.52
N THR A 681 -21.68 34.75 34.80
CA THR A 681 -22.32 33.53 35.29
C THR A 681 -23.83 33.72 35.35
N SER A 682 -24.56 32.89 34.63
CA SER A 682 -26.02 32.76 34.69
C SER A 682 -26.48 32.33 36.08
N SER A 683 -27.47 33.06 36.60
CA SER A 683 -28.16 32.88 37.87
C SER A 683 -28.88 31.53 38.02
N THR A 684 -28.78 30.92 39.19
CA THR A 684 -29.82 30.06 39.80
C THR A 684 -29.94 30.39 41.29
N PRO A 685 -31.13 30.24 41.91
CA PRO A 685 -31.56 31.08 43.03
C PRO A 685 -31.24 30.50 44.41
N ARG A 686 -31.07 31.41 45.38
CA ARG A 686 -30.97 31.12 46.82
C ARG A 686 -32.30 30.62 47.37
N GLY A 687 -32.24 29.58 48.21
CA GLY A 687 -33.19 29.34 49.30
C GLY A 687 -32.44 29.45 50.64
N PRO A 688 -33.03 30.02 51.72
CA PRO A 688 -32.32 30.25 52.97
C PRO A 688 -32.42 29.06 53.93
N THR A 689 -31.43 29.02 54.80
CA THR A 689 -31.18 28.15 55.96
C THR A 689 -32.37 27.86 56.88
N ALA A 690 -32.57 26.58 57.20
CA ALA A 690 -32.65 26.01 58.55
C ALA A 690 -32.45 24.49 58.44
#